data_AF-A0A7X4FQI0-F1
#
_entry.id   AF-A0A7X4FQI0-F1
#
_cell.length_a   1.000
_cell.length_b   1.000
_cell.length_c   1.000
_cell.angle_alpha   90.00
_cell.angle_beta   90.00
_cell.angle_gamma   90.00
#
_symmetry.space_group_name_H-M   'P 1'
#
loop_
_entity.id
_entity.type
_entity.pdbx_description
1 polymer ?
#
loop_
_entity_poly.entity_id
_entity_poly.type
_entity_poly.pdbx_seq_one_letter_code
_entity_poly.pdbx_strand_id
1 'polypeptide(L)'
;MTVTEAARRLGVGRPALSNLLNGRAALSQEMALRLEGTFGADRAKLLELQAASDRDRRSVEDRAVAVGTYAPSFLTIKARQIVDWAAGNIRAREHLPVLLRRLIHATGRELRHVDFPGYDNAQRHGWDGWIEADAATPWVPEGRSGWEFGVDQRPGAKADRDYQARLKTISPAERAECAFVFVTPRNWEGKDRWARGKEAAGDWKAVRALDASDLEQWLETTIAPRIWLAEELEIPTEGFETLGRSWRLWAEASNPPLTPAIFGPSVAAHVKDFKKWLEMACPDRPFTVAADSRDEAVAFVACLLRHKDVPERDRDRAVVFKAASTLRTLAQSSSPFMPIVDSEEAERELATLYRQRHCIVVRPRNAVDREPDVAVELLGHAAFEEALADMGIERDRFDRLASESGRSPTVLRRRLSRVPAVGTPPWVGDREVARSLIPMVLVGAWHTGSKADCEVLAALAGHDYEEVEKSVADLRQRNDCPVWCVGQYRGVVSKIDALFAVSPWMTDRDVTDFVDFAEYVLSESDPVLELPEDERWLADIYGKVREHSSALRNGICETLVMLSVHGNALFQSRLGVDVRAYVAALVKRLLTPFTSDKLRSHEGDIPGYAEAAPEEFLSRLEEDLRQPQPVLHELLKPVGPGLF
;
A
#
# COMPACT_ATOMS: atom_id res chain seq x y z
N MET A 1 -53.61 30.84 -0.46
CA MET A 1 -53.64 32.18 -1.09
C MET A 1 -53.61 31.99 -2.60
N THR A 2 -54.37 32.77 -3.38
CA THR A 2 -54.36 32.67 -4.85
C THR A 2 -53.16 33.40 -5.44
N VAL A 3 -52.68 33.00 -6.63
CA VAL A 3 -51.55 33.66 -7.31
C VAL A 3 -51.84 35.13 -7.60
N THR A 4 -53.09 35.48 -7.91
CA THR A 4 -53.53 36.86 -8.12
C THR A 4 -53.41 37.69 -6.84
N GLU A 5 -53.81 37.12 -5.70
CA GLU A 5 -53.71 37.80 -4.40
C GLU A 5 -52.24 37.95 -3.95
N ALA A 6 -51.43 36.93 -4.17
CA ALA A 6 -50.01 36.94 -3.86
C ALA A 6 -49.24 37.98 -4.70
N ALA A 7 -49.51 38.05 -6.01
CA ALA A 7 -48.87 38.99 -6.93
C ALA A 7 -49.19 40.45 -6.56
N ARG A 8 -50.45 40.72 -6.17
CA ARG A 8 -50.87 42.03 -5.67
C ARG A 8 -50.12 42.44 -4.40
N ARG A 9 -49.95 41.52 -3.44
CA ARG A 9 -49.22 41.79 -2.19
C ARG A 9 -47.72 42.01 -2.41
N LEU A 10 -47.12 41.30 -3.37
CA LEU A 10 -45.72 41.46 -3.76
C LEU A 10 -45.45 42.68 -4.66
N GLY A 11 -46.51 43.37 -5.14
CA GLY A 11 -46.40 44.48 -6.08
C GLY A 11 -45.85 44.07 -7.45
N VAL A 12 -46.10 42.84 -7.90
CA VAL A 12 -45.62 42.29 -9.19
C VAL A 12 -46.79 41.88 -10.09
N GLY A 13 -46.56 41.82 -11.40
CA GLY A 13 -47.58 41.33 -12.32
C GLY A 13 -47.91 39.85 -12.09
N ARG A 14 -49.19 39.46 -12.17
CA ARG A 14 -49.63 38.06 -12.09
C ARG A 14 -48.84 37.13 -13.04
N PRO A 15 -48.55 37.49 -14.31
CA PRO A 15 -47.76 36.64 -15.19
C PRO A 15 -46.33 36.41 -14.69
N ALA A 16 -45.70 37.43 -14.08
CA ALA A 16 -44.33 37.32 -13.56
C ALA A 16 -44.25 36.35 -12.38
N LEU A 17 -45.16 36.46 -11.41
CA LEU A 17 -45.22 35.51 -10.29
C LEU A 17 -45.60 34.10 -10.77
N SER A 18 -46.52 33.99 -11.73
CA SER A 18 -46.91 32.70 -12.31
C SER A 18 -45.73 32.04 -13.03
N ASN A 19 -44.94 32.78 -13.79
CA ASN A 19 -43.78 32.22 -14.50
C ASN A 19 -42.71 31.74 -13.52
N LEU A 20 -42.47 32.47 -12.43
CA LEU A 20 -41.56 32.05 -11.38
C LEU A 20 -42.02 30.76 -10.69
N LEU A 21 -43.28 30.70 -10.26
CA LEU A 21 -43.84 29.53 -9.55
C LEU A 21 -43.86 28.26 -10.43
N ASN A 22 -43.97 28.42 -11.75
CA ASN A 22 -43.95 27.31 -12.70
C ASN A 22 -42.54 27.03 -13.28
N GLY A 23 -41.47 27.61 -12.71
CA GLY A 23 -40.08 27.37 -13.15
C GLY A 23 -39.72 27.93 -14.53
N ARG A 24 -40.57 28.80 -15.11
CA ARG A 24 -40.37 29.43 -16.43
C ARG A 24 -39.59 30.74 -16.37
N ALA A 25 -39.33 31.28 -15.17
CA ALA A 25 -38.48 32.43 -14.94
C ALA A 25 -37.63 32.21 -13.69
N ALA A 26 -36.37 32.66 -13.71
CA ALA A 26 -35.48 32.57 -12.55
C ALA A 26 -35.89 33.58 -11.47
N LEU A 27 -35.63 33.24 -10.20
CA LEU A 27 -35.81 34.15 -9.08
C LEU A 27 -34.75 35.27 -9.12
N SER A 28 -35.18 36.51 -9.31
CA SER A 28 -34.30 37.67 -9.19
C SER A 28 -34.08 38.07 -7.72
N GLN A 29 -32.98 38.79 -7.46
CA GLN A 29 -32.72 39.36 -6.12
C GLN A 29 -33.85 40.28 -5.65
N GLU A 30 -34.43 41.07 -6.57
CA GLU A 30 -35.55 41.96 -6.26
C GLU A 30 -36.81 41.17 -5.86
N MET A 31 -37.09 40.06 -6.54
CA MET A 31 -38.23 39.21 -6.21
C MET A 31 -38.02 38.47 -4.89
N ALA A 32 -36.81 38.00 -4.62
CA ALA A 32 -36.46 37.37 -3.34
C ALA A 32 -36.65 38.34 -2.16
N LEU A 33 -36.24 39.61 -2.33
CA LEU A 33 -36.46 40.67 -1.33
C LEU A 33 -37.95 40.97 -1.11
N ARG A 34 -38.76 40.97 -2.18
CA ARG A 34 -40.22 41.12 -2.07
C ARG A 34 -40.86 39.95 -1.32
N LEU A 35 -40.41 38.72 -1.57
CA LEU A 35 -40.89 37.51 -0.88
C LEU A 35 -40.53 37.51 0.61
N GLU A 36 -39.32 37.96 0.96
CA GLU A 36 -38.88 38.17 2.34
C GLU A 36 -39.75 39.21 3.05
N GLY A 37 -39.89 40.40 2.47
CA GLY A 37 -40.68 41.49 3.07
C GLY A 37 -42.18 41.20 3.17
N THR A 38 -42.75 40.40 2.27
CA THR A 38 -44.21 40.16 2.20
C THR A 38 -44.63 38.87 2.91
N PHE A 39 -43.79 37.83 2.89
CA PHE A 39 -44.13 36.50 3.40
C PHE A 39 -43.13 35.96 4.43
N GLY A 40 -42.11 36.73 4.81
CA GLY A 40 -41.10 36.31 5.79
C GLY A 40 -40.19 35.18 5.30
N ALA A 41 -40.10 34.98 3.99
CA ALA A 41 -39.23 33.95 3.41
C ALA A 41 -37.75 34.34 3.54
N ASP A 42 -36.87 33.38 3.82
CA ASP A 42 -35.43 33.63 3.89
C ASP A 42 -34.86 33.90 2.49
N ARG A 43 -34.49 35.17 2.26
CA ARG A 43 -33.92 35.62 0.99
C ARG A 43 -32.60 34.93 0.66
N ALA A 44 -31.72 34.73 1.63
CA ALA A 44 -30.43 34.08 1.41
C ALA A 44 -30.65 32.63 0.99
N LYS A 45 -31.59 31.94 1.64
CA LYS A 45 -31.92 30.56 1.29
C LYS A 45 -32.56 30.44 -0.09
N LEU A 46 -33.48 31.34 -0.44
CA LEU A 46 -34.13 31.34 -1.76
C LEU A 46 -33.13 31.60 -2.91
N LEU A 47 -32.17 32.51 -2.71
CA LEU A 47 -31.12 32.77 -3.70
C LEU A 47 -30.12 31.61 -3.81
N GLU A 48 -29.81 30.93 -2.70
CA GLU A 48 -28.99 29.71 -2.71
C GLU A 48 -29.67 28.59 -3.51
N LEU A 49 -30.99 28.39 -3.32
CA LEU A 49 -31.78 27.41 -4.06
C LEU A 49 -31.87 27.76 -5.56
N GLN A 50 -32.03 29.05 -5.91
CA GLN A 50 -32.00 29.48 -7.30
C GLN A 50 -30.61 29.23 -7.93
N ALA A 51 -29.53 29.55 -7.22
CA ALA A 51 -28.17 29.30 -7.70
C ALA A 51 -27.85 27.80 -7.82
N ALA A 52 -28.44 26.93 -6.99
CA ALA A 52 -28.39 25.48 -7.18
C ALA A 52 -29.15 25.04 -8.45
N SER A 53 -30.38 25.52 -8.64
CA SER A 53 -31.17 25.20 -9.85
C SER A 53 -30.54 25.73 -11.14
N ASP A 54 -29.90 26.90 -11.09
CA ASP A 54 -29.20 27.49 -12.23
C ASP A 54 -27.92 26.69 -12.56
N ARG A 55 -27.22 26.13 -11.56
CA ARG A 55 -26.10 25.21 -11.79
C ARG A 55 -26.55 23.92 -12.49
N ASP A 56 -27.69 23.36 -12.08
CA ASP A 56 -28.26 22.18 -12.72
C ASP A 56 -28.73 22.45 -14.17
N ARG A 57 -29.26 23.65 -14.46
CA ARG A 57 -29.64 24.06 -15.82
C ARG A 57 -28.44 24.44 -16.70
N ARG A 58 -27.43 25.12 -16.15
CA ARG A 58 -26.20 25.51 -16.87
C ARG A 58 -25.27 24.34 -17.15
N SER A 59 -25.41 23.21 -16.45
CA SER A 59 -24.72 21.96 -16.79
C SER A 59 -24.80 21.62 -18.28
N VAL A 60 -25.92 21.91 -18.96
CA VAL A 60 -26.10 21.62 -20.39
C VAL A 60 -25.33 22.60 -21.30
N GLU A 61 -25.22 23.88 -20.92
CA GLU A 61 -24.49 24.90 -21.69
C GLU A 61 -22.98 24.89 -21.37
N ASP A 62 -22.60 24.63 -20.12
CA ASP A 62 -21.21 24.49 -19.67
C ASP A 62 -20.52 23.25 -20.27
N ARG A 63 -21.27 22.19 -20.61
CA ARG A 63 -20.78 20.99 -21.33
C ARG A 63 -20.23 21.29 -22.72
N ALA A 64 -20.65 22.40 -23.33
CA ALA A 64 -20.21 22.81 -24.67
C ALA A 64 -18.93 23.68 -24.66
N VAL A 65 -18.53 24.24 -23.50
CA VAL A 65 -17.35 25.13 -23.40
C VAL A 65 -16.13 24.33 -22.94
N ALA A 66 -15.25 24.01 -23.90
CA ALA A 66 -13.97 23.38 -23.63
C ALA A 66 -12.98 24.38 -22.98
N VAL A 67 -12.89 24.38 -21.65
CA VAL A 67 -11.92 25.21 -20.90
C VAL A 67 -10.61 24.46 -20.68
N GLY A 68 -9.49 25.07 -21.04
CA GLY A 68 -8.15 24.52 -20.82
C GLY A 68 -7.79 24.40 -19.34
N THR A 69 -7.00 23.38 -19.00
CA THR A 69 -6.52 23.14 -17.63
C THR A 69 -5.14 23.78 -17.46
N TYR A 70 -4.97 24.61 -16.43
CA TYR A 70 -3.66 25.11 -16.02
C TYR A 70 -2.92 24.05 -15.21
N ALA A 71 -1.67 23.75 -15.61
CA ALA A 71 -0.71 23.02 -14.80
C ALA A 71 0.63 23.77 -14.81
N PRO A 72 1.31 23.91 -13.66
CA PRO A 72 2.61 24.57 -13.59
C PRO A 72 3.66 23.77 -14.38
N SER A 73 4.72 24.44 -14.83
CA SER A 73 5.85 23.76 -15.47
C SER A 73 6.70 23.06 -14.38
N PHE A 74 6.73 21.73 -14.41
CA PHE A 74 7.53 20.90 -13.50
C PHE A 74 8.34 19.81 -14.22
N LEU A 75 8.01 19.56 -15.49
CA LEU A 75 8.57 18.54 -16.34
C LEU A 75 8.17 18.91 -17.78
N THR A 76 9.15 18.99 -18.67
CA THR A 76 8.94 19.38 -20.08
C THR A 76 9.21 18.17 -20.97
N ILE A 77 8.19 17.70 -21.69
CA ILE A 77 8.32 16.66 -22.72
C ILE A 77 8.03 17.32 -24.06
N LYS A 78 9.04 17.39 -24.91
CA LYS A 78 8.93 18.03 -26.23
C LYS A 78 8.43 17.03 -27.27
N ALA A 79 7.75 17.50 -28.31
CA ALA A 79 7.26 16.68 -29.43
C ALA A 79 8.38 15.87 -30.07
N ARG A 80 9.60 16.41 -30.16
CA ARG A 80 10.77 15.65 -30.65
C ARG A 80 10.99 14.34 -29.85
N GLN A 81 10.83 14.39 -28.54
CA GLN A 81 11.04 13.22 -27.67
C GLN A 81 9.91 12.21 -27.85
N ILE A 82 8.68 12.67 -28.10
CA ILE A 82 7.53 11.82 -28.45
C ILE A 82 7.76 11.13 -29.81
N VAL A 83 8.29 11.86 -30.79
CA VAL A 83 8.63 11.33 -32.12
C VAL A 83 9.76 10.30 -32.01
N ASP A 84 10.80 10.59 -31.25
CA ASP A 84 11.95 9.70 -31.05
C ASP A 84 11.53 8.42 -30.33
N TRP A 85 10.66 8.52 -29.33
CA TRP A 85 10.05 7.37 -28.64
C TRP A 85 9.31 6.45 -29.61
N ALA A 86 8.48 7.01 -30.49
CA ALA A 86 7.78 6.25 -31.51
C ALA A 86 8.71 5.68 -32.60
N ALA A 87 9.89 6.26 -32.80
CA ALA A 87 10.88 5.81 -33.78
C ALA A 87 11.73 4.65 -33.26
N GLY A 88 12.23 4.78 -32.03
CA GLY A 88 13.24 3.89 -31.45
C GLY A 88 12.68 2.74 -30.61
N ASN A 89 11.39 2.76 -30.27
CA ASN A 89 10.83 1.81 -29.31
C ASN A 89 9.69 0.98 -29.93
N ILE A 90 9.92 -0.32 -30.09
CA ILE A 90 8.87 -1.27 -30.54
C ILE A 90 7.68 -1.25 -29.59
N ARG A 91 7.92 -1.06 -28.27
CA ARG A 91 6.87 -0.97 -27.25
C ARG A 91 6.01 0.29 -27.38
N ALA A 92 6.46 1.33 -28.10
CA ALA A 92 5.63 2.52 -28.31
C ALA A 92 4.29 2.19 -28.98
N ARG A 93 4.23 1.11 -29.78
CA ARG A 93 2.97 0.61 -30.37
C ARG A 93 1.99 0.11 -29.31
N GLU A 94 2.50 -0.62 -28.32
CA GLU A 94 1.72 -1.21 -27.23
C GLU A 94 1.41 -0.20 -26.12
N HIS A 95 2.22 0.85 -26.00
CA HIS A 95 2.15 1.86 -24.94
C HIS A 95 1.41 3.13 -25.37
N LEU A 96 1.31 3.45 -26.66
CA LEU A 96 0.47 4.56 -27.17
C LEU A 96 -1.00 4.47 -26.71
N PRO A 97 -1.71 3.33 -26.79
CA PRO A 97 -3.06 3.22 -26.22
C PRO A 97 -3.08 3.50 -24.71
N VAL A 98 -2.05 3.07 -23.98
CA VAL A 98 -1.94 3.33 -22.53
C VAL A 98 -1.76 4.81 -22.24
N LEU A 99 -0.93 5.51 -23.03
CA LEU A 99 -0.75 6.96 -22.92
C LEU A 99 -2.07 7.70 -23.16
N LEU A 100 -2.78 7.35 -24.24
CA LEU A 100 -4.06 7.97 -24.59
C LEU A 100 -5.10 7.72 -23.51
N ARG A 101 -5.24 6.48 -23.02
CA ARG A 101 -6.13 6.15 -21.90
C ARG A 101 -5.86 7.01 -20.67
N ARG A 102 -4.58 7.15 -20.28
CA ARG A 102 -4.17 7.98 -19.13
C ARG A 102 -4.49 9.46 -19.36
N LEU A 103 -4.21 9.99 -20.55
CA LEU A 103 -4.53 11.37 -20.92
C LEU A 103 -6.04 11.64 -20.90
N ILE A 104 -6.84 10.71 -21.43
CA ILE A 104 -8.30 10.76 -21.42
C ILE A 104 -8.82 10.71 -19.98
N HIS A 105 -8.34 9.79 -19.15
CA HIS A 105 -8.71 9.73 -17.73
C HIS A 105 -8.31 10.99 -16.96
N ALA A 106 -7.19 11.64 -17.31
CA ALA A 106 -6.75 12.87 -16.67
C ALA A 106 -7.58 14.09 -17.10
N THR A 107 -7.99 14.19 -18.36
CA THR A 107 -8.58 15.43 -18.93
C THR A 107 -10.06 15.34 -19.28
N GLY A 108 -10.57 14.13 -19.49
CA GLY A 108 -11.96 13.87 -19.86
C GLY A 108 -12.93 14.25 -18.75
N ARG A 109 -14.11 14.71 -19.18
CA ARG A 109 -15.22 15.11 -18.31
C ARG A 109 -16.42 14.22 -18.62
N GLU A 110 -17.14 13.81 -17.58
CA GLU A 110 -18.35 12.98 -17.70
C GLU A 110 -18.16 11.76 -18.62
N LEU A 111 -17.03 11.07 -18.44
CA LEU A 111 -16.69 9.85 -19.18
C LEU A 111 -17.61 8.71 -18.72
N ARG A 112 -18.41 8.16 -19.65
CA ARG A 112 -19.24 6.98 -19.40
C ARG A 112 -18.51 5.69 -19.75
N HIS A 113 -17.72 5.72 -20.81
CA HIS A 113 -16.99 4.56 -21.31
C HIS A 113 -15.68 5.00 -21.96
N VAL A 114 -14.59 4.28 -21.66
CA VAL A 114 -13.26 4.45 -22.24
C VAL A 114 -12.68 3.06 -22.44
N ASP A 115 -12.35 2.72 -23.67
CA ASP A 115 -11.70 1.45 -24.03
C ASP A 115 -10.51 1.72 -24.95
N PHE A 116 -9.30 1.52 -24.41
CA PHE A 116 -8.03 1.68 -25.12
C PHE A 116 -7.12 0.52 -24.69
N PRO A 117 -7.27 -0.66 -25.31
CA PRO A 117 -6.50 -1.83 -24.95
C PRO A 117 -5.01 -1.60 -25.28
N GLY A 118 -4.16 -1.75 -24.27
CA GLY A 118 -2.70 -1.66 -24.41
C GLY A 118 -2.00 -2.96 -24.04
N TYR A 119 -0.67 -2.94 -24.09
CA TYR A 119 0.19 -4.11 -23.83
C TYR A 119 -0.17 -5.29 -24.76
N ASP A 120 -0.30 -6.51 -24.22
CA ASP A 120 -0.61 -7.73 -24.98
C ASP A 120 -1.93 -7.67 -25.77
N ASN A 121 -2.83 -6.76 -25.39
CA ASN A 121 -4.13 -6.58 -26.03
C ASN A 121 -4.16 -5.46 -27.07
N ALA A 122 -3.03 -4.84 -27.40
CA ALA A 122 -2.96 -3.71 -28.33
C ALA A 122 -3.34 -4.06 -29.79
N GLN A 123 -3.54 -5.34 -30.13
CA GLN A 123 -3.84 -5.81 -31.49
C GLN A 123 -5.21 -6.52 -31.58
N ARG A 124 -6.28 -5.81 -31.22
CA ARG A 124 -7.66 -6.34 -31.31
C ARG A 124 -8.32 -5.96 -32.63
N HIS A 125 -9.28 -6.78 -33.07
CA HIS A 125 -10.15 -6.44 -34.19
C HIS A 125 -11.22 -5.42 -33.76
N GLY A 126 -11.47 -4.42 -34.59
CA GLY A 126 -12.38 -3.31 -34.25
C GLY A 126 -11.63 -2.00 -34.15
N TRP A 127 -12.22 -0.99 -33.53
CA TRP A 127 -11.56 0.29 -33.25
C TRP A 127 -10.32 0.08 -32.38
N ASP A 128 -9.26 0.86 -32.61
CA ASP A 128 -8.09 0.84 -31.73
C ASP A 128 -8.42 1.43 -30.35
N GLY A 129 -9.36 2.39 -30.29
CA GLY A 129 -9.94 2.88 -29.05
C GLY A 129 -11.35 3.45 -29.20
N TRP A 130 -12.07 3.54 -28.09
CA TRP A 130 -13.47 3.98 -28.06
C TRP A 130 -13.77 4.81 -26.81
N ILE A 131 -14.55 5.89 -26.98
CA ILE A 131 -14.98 6.76 -25.89
C ILE A 131 -16.46 7.12 -26.02
N GLU A 132 -17.15 7.13 -24.88
CA GLU A 132 -18.44 7.82 -24.71
C GLU A 132 -18.30 8.88 -23.60
N ALA A 133 -18.47 10.16 -23.94
CA ALA A 133 -18.34 11.29 -23.03
C ALA A 133 -19.51 12.27 -23.19
N ASP A 134 -20.08 12.75 -22.08
CA ASP A 134 -21.20 13.72 -22.11
C ASP A 134 -20.75 15.19 -22.16
N ALA A 135 -19.44 15.43 -22.15
CA ALA A 135 -18.87 16.77 -22.19
C ALA A 135 -17.68 16.83 -23.13
N ALA A 136 -17.61 17.87 -23.95
CA ALA A 136 -16.47 18.10 -24.82
C ALA A 136 -15.26 18.61 -24.02
N THR A 137 -14.07 18.21 -24.43
CA THR A 137 -12.81 18.83 -24.01
C THR A 137 -12.02 19.27 -25.26
N PRO A 138 -10.91 20.02 -25.10
CA PRO A 138 -10.06 20.36 -26.25
C PRO A 138 -9.59 19.11 -27.02
N TRP A 139 -9.46 17.97 -26.33
CA TRP A 139 -8.88 16.73 -26.86
C TRP A 139 -9.93 15.66 -27.17
N VAL A 140 -11.01 15.58 -26.37
CA VAL A 140 -12.03 14.53 -26.44
C VAL A 140 -13.36 15.11 -26.93
N PRO A 141 -13.93 14.62 -28.05
CA PRO A 141 -15.25 15.07 -28.53
C PRO A 141 -16.41 14.68 -27.60
N GLU A 142 -17.50 15.45 -27.64
CA GLU A 142 -18.76 15.09 -26.97
C GLU A 142 -19.53 14.00 -27.76
N GLY A 143 -20.06 13.02 -27.03
CA GLY A 143 -20.78 11.87 -27.52
C GLY A 143 -19.87 10.66 -27.76
N ARG A 144 -20.21 9.85 -28.76
CA ARG A 144 -19.43 8.68 -29.16
C ARG A 144 -18.26 9.11 -30.03
N SER A 145 -17.07 8.56 -29.76
CA SER A 145 -15.92 8.73 -30.64
C SER A 145 -15.14 7.43 -30.79
N GLY A 146 -14.86 7.09 -32.05
CA GLY A 146 -13.97 5.99 -32.44
C GLY A 146 -12.58 6.53 -32.73
N TRP A 147 -11.57 5.90 -32.14
CA TRP A 147 -10.18 6.32 -32.20
C TRP A 147 -9.36 5.28 -32.96
N GLU A 148 -8.58 5.77 -33.92
CA GLU A 148 -7.55 5.03 -34.64
C GLU A 148 -6.20 5.65 -34.33
N PHE A 149 -5.16 4.84 -34.19
CA PHE A 149 -3.83 5.40 -33.91
C PHE A 149 -2.69 4.54 -34.43
N GLY A 150 -1.52 5.16 -34.55
CA GLY A 150 -0.34 4.41 -34.95
C GLY A 150 0.95 5.21 -35.02
N VAL A 151 2.04 4.46 -35.02
CA VAL A 151 3.42 4.98 -35.00
C VAL A 151 4.06 5.03 -36.40
N ASP A 152 3.28 4.78 -37.45
CA ASP A 152 3.70 4.72 -38.85
C ASP A 152 4.48 5.96 -39.29
N GLN A 153 5.52 5.76 -40.10
CA GLN A 153 6.32 6.87 -40.65
C GLN A 153 5.53 7.78 -41.59
N ARG A 154 4.43 7.29 -42.17
CA ARG A 154 3.53 8.05 -43.05
C ARG A 154 2.13 8.13 -42.43
N PRO A 155 1.93 9.01 -41.43
CA PRO A 155 0.69 9.05 -40.66
C PRO A 155 -0.55 9.30 -41.53
N GLY A 156 -0.48 10.23 -42.50
CA GLY A 156 -1.62 10.50 -43.39
C GLY A 156 -2.06 9.31 -44.24
N ALA A 157 -1.12 8.50 -44.73
CA ALA A 157 -1.45 7.31 -45.50
C ALA A 157 -2.11 6.23 -44.63
N LYS A 158 -1.71 6.11 -43.35
CA LYS A 158 -2.39 5.22 -42.40
C LYS A 158 -3.78 5.75 -42.05
N ALA A 159 -3.89 7.03 -41.69
CA ALA A 159 -5.16 7.67 -41.37
C ALA A 159 -6.18 7.51 -42.50
N ASP A 160 -5.77 7.68 -43.76
CA ASP A 160 -6.65 7.43 -44.92
C ASP A 160 -7.08 5.97 -45.03
N ARG A 161 -6.17 5.01 -44.84
CA ARG A 161 -6.51 3.58 -44.88
C ARG A 161 -7.51 3.21 -43.79
N ASP A 162 -7.27 3.64 -42.56
CA ASP A 162 -8.11 3.33 -41.41
C ASP A 162 -9.48 4.00 -41.54
N TYR A 163 -9.51 5.27 -41.96
CA TYR A 163 -10.76 5.99 -42.27
C TYR A 163 -11.59 5.24 -43.33
N GLN A 164 -10.97 4.84 -44.45
CA GLN A 164 -11.66 4.09 -45.50
C GLN A 164 -12.10 2.70 -45.05
N ALA A 165 -11.34 2.03 -44.18
CA ALA A 165 -11.74 0.75 -43.59
C ALA A 165 -12.98 0.91 -42.71
N ARG A 166 -13.07 1.98 -41.91
CA ARG A 166 -14.24 2.26 -41.05
C ARG A 166 -15.46 2.71 -41.84
N LEU A 167 -15.28 3.45 -42.94
CA LEU A 167 -16.38 3.77 -43.85
C LEU A 167 -17.06 2.53 -44.43
N LYS A 168 -16.30 1.46 -44.67
CA LYS A 168 -16.83 0.19 -45.21
C LYS A 168 -17.45 -0.70 -44.15
N THR A 169 -16.97 -0.63 -42.90
CA THR A 169 -17.37 -1.54 -41.83
C THR A 169 -18.49 -0.98 -40.94
N ILE A 170 -18.60 0.34 -40.81
CA ILE A 170 -19.57 1.01 -39.91
C ILE A 170 -20.72 1.62 -40.72
N SER A 171 -21.95 1.42 -40.23
CA SER A 171 -23.16 1.87 -40.93
C SER A 171 -23.27 3.40 -40.97
N PRO A 172 -23.87 3.99 -42.02
CA PRO A 172 -24.05 5.45 -42.10
C PRO A 172 -24.79 6.08 -40.92
N ALA A 173 -25.76 5.36 -40.34
CA ALA A 173 -26.52 5.82 -39.18
C ALA A 173 -25.62 5.96 -37.93
N GLU A 174 -24.77 4.96 -37.67
CA GLU A 174 -23.83 5.01 -36.54
C GLU A 174 -22.76 6.09 -36.75
N ARG A 175 -22.28 6.29 -37.98
CA ARG A 175 -21.28 7.33 -38.29
C ARG A 175 -21.81 8.74 -38.08
N ALA A 176 -23.09 8.99 -38.35
CA ALA A 176 -23.71 10.30 -38.14
C ALA A 176 -23.74 10.73 -36.67
N GLU A 177 -23.66 9.78 -35.73
CA GLU A 177 -23.64 10.04 -34.29
C GLU A 177 -22.24 9.90 -33.66
N CYS A 178 -21.23 9.49 -34.44
CA CYS A 178 -19.89 9.15 -33.96
C CYS A 178 -18.83 10.08 -34.56
N ALA A 179 -17.90 10.56 -33.72
CA ALA A 179 -16.72 11.29 -34.19
C ALA A 179 -15.56 10.33 -34.51
N PHE A 180 -14.86 10.57 -35.61
CA PHE A 180 -13.63 9.86 -35.97
C PHE A 180 -12.40 10.64 -35.47
N VAL A 181 -11.54 10.00 -34.69
CA VAL A 181 -10.30 10.61 -34.20
C VAL A 181 -9.10 9.78 -34.62
N PHE A 182 -8.13 10.39 -35.30
CA PHE A 182 -6.85 9.75 -35.60
C PHE A 182 -5.74 10.33 -34.73
N VAL A 183 -4.89 9.48 -34.15
CA VAL A 183 -3.75 9.94 -33.33
C VAL A 183 -2.43 9.34 -33.79
N THR A 184 -1.38 10.15 -33.83
CA THR A 184 -0.03 9.69 -34.08
C THR A 184 0.99 10.40 -33.19
N PRO A 185 2.01 9.69 -32.66
CA PRO A 185 3.15 10.31 -32.00
C PRO A 185 4.20 10.85 -32.98
N ARG A 186 3.87 10.94 -34.29
CA ARG A 186 4.72 11.56 -35.33
C ARG A 186 4.29 13.01 -35.56
N ASN A 187 5.19 13.83 -36.10
CA ASN A 187 4.79 15.10 -36.68
C ASN A 187 4.05 14.84 -37.99
N TRP A 188 2.91 15.50 -38.20
CA TRP A 188 2.10 15.31 -39.40
C TRP A 188 1.86 16.63 -40.14
N GLU A 189 2.71 16.88 -41.13
CA GLU A 189 2.52 18.01 -42.04
C GLU A 189 1.23 17.83 -42.87
N GLY A 190 0.34 18.83 -42.81
CA GLY A 190 -0.95 18.80 -43.49
C GLY A 190 -2.09 18.13 -42.72
N LYS A 191 -1.88 17.72 -41.46
CA LYS A 191 -2.89 17.16 -40.54
C LYS A 191 -4.23 17.94 -40.58
N ASP A 192 -4.19 19.26 -40.40
CA ASP A 192 -5.40 20.08 -40.36
C ASP A 192 -6.14 20.13 -41.69
N ARG A 193 -5.39 20.09 -42.81
CA ARG A 193 -5.97 20.04 -44.15
C ARG A 193 -6.67 18.71 -44.37
N TRP A 194 -6.08 17.61 -43.90
CA TRP A 194 -6.67 16.29 -43.98
C TRP A 194 -7.95 16.20 -43.15
N ALA A 195 -7.92 16.61 -41.87
CA ALA A 195 -9.07 16.55 -40.97
C ALA A 195 -10.26 17.37 -41.51
N ARG A 196 -10.02 18.64 -41.90
CA ARG A 196 -11.06 19.49 -42.51
C ARG A 196 -11.61 18.91 -43.81
N GLY A 197 -10.75 18.29 -44.62
CA GLY A 197 -11.17 17.65 -45.87
C GLY A 197 -12.10 16.46 -45.65
N LYS A 198 -11.84 15.63 -44.62
CA LYS A 198 -12.72 14.51 -44.26
C LYS A 198 -13.99 14.95 -43.57
N GLU A 199 -13.92 15.96 -42.70
CA GLU A 199 -15.09 16.53 -42.05
C GLU A 199 -16.06 17.14 -43.06
N ALA A 200 -15.55 17.84 -44.08
CA ALA A 200 -16.35 18.39 -45.18
C ALA A 200 -17.06 17.32 -46.03
N ALA A 201 -16.59 16.06 -46.00
CA ALA A 201 -17.26 14.95 -46.67
C ALA A 201 -18.58 14.55 -45.98
N GLY A 202 -18.80 14.96 -44.72
CA GLY A 202 -20.05 14.70 -43.98
C GLY A 202 -20.28 13.24 -43.63
N ASP A 203 -19.25 12.41 -43.71
CA ASP A 203 -19.29 10.97 -43.47
C ASP A 203 -19.43 10.60 -41.99
N TRP A 204 -18.97 11.46 -41.09
CA TRP A 204 -18.95 11.27 -39.63
C TRP A 204 -19.46 12.52 -38.95
N LYS A 205 -19.91 12.42 -37.68
CA LYS A 205 -20.35 13.57 -36.88
C LYS A 205 -19.30 14.67 -36.82
N ALA A 206 -18.03 14.29 -36.65
CA ALA A 206 -16.86 15.16 -36.63
C ALA A 206 -15.60 14.35 -36.97
N VAL A 207 -14.56 15.01 -37.49
CA VAL A 207 -13.27 14.37 -37.76
C VAL A 207 -12.13 15.16 -37.13
N ARG A 208 -11.33 14.51 -36.27
CA ARG A 208 -10.14 15.11 -35.63
C ARG A 208 -8.89 14.30 -35.93
N ALA A 209 -7.76 14.99 -35.97
CA ALA A 209 -6.45 14.38 -36.09
C ALA A 209 -5.50 15.04 -35.07
N LEU A 210 -4.79 14.21 -34.30
CA LEU A 210 -3.83 14.62 -33.29
C LEU A 210 -2.43 14.07 -33.64
N ASP A 211 -1.41 14.91 -33.57
CA ASP A 211 -0.03 14.56 -33.85
C ASP A 211 0.89 14.80 -32.64
N ALA A 212 2.21 14.61 -32.80
CA ALA A 212 3.16 14.77 -31.70
C ALA A 212 3.12 16.16 -31.03
N SER A 213 2.82 17.22 -31.79
CA SER A 213 2.72 18.58 -31.24
C SER A 213 1.44 18.76 -30.42
N ASP A 214 0.35 18.12 -30.79
CA ASP A 214 -0.86 18.11 -29.97
C ASP A 214 -0.68 17.28 -28.71
N LEU A 215 0.02 16.14 -28.80
CA LEU A 215 0.33 15.30 -27.62
C LEU A 215 1.21 16.04 -26.62
N GLU A 216 2.21 16.80 -27.09
CA GLU A 216 3.01 17.70 -26.23
C GLU A 216 2.10 18.68 -25.47
N GLN A 217 1.24 19.41 -26.18
CA GLN A 217 0.31 20.37 -25.57
C GLN A 217 -0.71 19.68 -24.64
N TRP A 218 -1.17 18.48 -24.98
CA TRP A 218 -2.07 17.72 -24.12
C TRP A 218 -1.37 17.34 -22.81
N LEU A 219 -0.13 16.86 -22.88
CA LEU A 219 0.69 16.53 -21.71
C LEU A 219 0.92 17.75 -20.81
N GLU A 220 1.12 18.94 -21.39
CA GLU A 220 1.27 20.21 -20.66
C GLU A 220 0.08 20.56 -19.77
N THR A 221 -1.10 19.98 -20.04
CA THR A 221 -2.30 20.17 -19.21
C THR A 221 -2.46 19.12 -18.11
N THR A 222 -1.58 18.11 -18.04
CA THR A 222 -1.71 16.96 -17.13
C THR A 222 -0.50 16.77 -16.21
N ILE A 223 -0.70 16.06 -15.09
CA ILE A 223 0.37 15.68 -14.14
C ILE A 223 0.73 14.20 -14.30
N ALA A 224 -0.14 13.27 -13.86
CA ALA A 224 0.19 11.85 -13.80
C ALA A 224 0.56 11.21 -15.17
N PRO A 225 -0.14 11.47 -16.29
CA PRO A 225 0.26 10.97 -17.61
C PRO A 225 1.62 11.51 -18.07
N ARG A 226 1.94 12.77 -17.71
CA ARG A 226 3.24 13.38 -18.03
C ARG A 226 4.37 12.70 -17.28
N ILE A 227 4.19 12.43 -16.00
CA ILE A 227 5.16 11.68 -15.18
C ILE A 227 5.35 10.28 -15.78
N TRP A 228 4.25 9.59 -16.09
CA TRP A 228 4.30 8.26 -16.70
C TRP A 228 5.10 8.24 -18.00
N LEU A 229 4.85 9.20 -18.91
CA LEU A 229 5.59 9.24 -20.17
C LEU A 229 7.07 9.58 -19.94
N ALA A 230 7.40 10.46 -18.99
CA ALA A 230 8.80 10.72 -18.65
C ALA A 230 9.52 9.46 -18.15
N GLU A 231 8.85 8.63 -17.35
CA GLU A 231 9.39 7.34 -16.91
C GLU A 231 9.64 6.39 -18.09
N GLU A 232 8.72 6.33 -19.07
CA GLU A 232 8.86 5.53 -20.30
C GLU A 232 9.94 6.07 -21.25
N LEU A 233 10.23 7.38 -21.19
CA LEU A 233 11.29 8.05 -21.93
C LEU A 233 12.64 8.03 -21.19
N GLU A 234 12.70 7.42 -20.00
CA GLU A 234 13.86 7.43 -19.11
C GLU A 234 14.36 8.86 -18.76
N ILE A 235 13.45 9.83 -18.77
CA ILE A 235 13.72 11.19 -18.30
C ILE A 235 13.75 11.14 -16.77
N PRO A 236 14.80 11.66 -16.11
CA PRO A 236 14.86 11.70 -14.66
C PRO A 236 13.66 12.42 -14.03
N THR A 237 13.03 11.76 -13.07
CA THR A 237 11.94 12.31 -12.26
C THR A 237 12.41 12.43 -10.82
N GLU A 238 12.38 13.64 -10.26
CA GLU A 238 12.81 13.90 -8.87
C GLU A 238 11.62 14.38 -8.02
N GLY A 239 11.46 13.78 -6.85
CA GLY A 239 10.42 14.16 -5.88
C GLY A 239 9.03 13.61 -6.16
N PHE A 240 8.83 12.87 -7.26
CA PHE A 240 7.58 12.18 -7.59
C PHE A 240 7.82 10.95 -8.46
N GLU A 241 6.86 10.04 -8.46
CA GLU A 241 6.80 8.87 -9.34
C GLU A 241 5.35 8.40 -9.52
N THR A 242 5.09 7.64 -10.59
CA THR A 242 3.79 6.99 -10.72
C THR A 242 3.68 5.83 -9.75
N LEU A 243 2.46 5.58 -9.26
CA LEU A 243 2.19 4.42 -8.40
C LEU A 243 2.55 3.08 -9.07
N GLY A 244 2.46 3.01 -10.40
CA GLY A 244 2.89 1.85 -11.18
C GLY A 244 4.39 1.61 -11.09
N ARG A 245 5.20 2.67 -11.14
CA ARG A 245 6.66 2.59 -10.94
C ARG A 245 7.02 2.23 -9.51
N SER A 246 6.38 2.84 -8.51
CA SER A 246 6.60 2.49 -7.10
C SER A 246 6.38 1.01 -6.83
N TRP A 247 5.25 0.46 -7.31
CA TRP A 247 4.97 -0.98 -7.22
C TRP A 247 6.07 -1.83 -7.86
N ARG A 248 6.46 -1.49 -9.10
CA ARG A 248 7.47 -2.25 -9.85
C ARG A 248 8.80 -2.28 -9.09
N LEU A 249 9.30 -1.12 -8.67
CA LEU A 249 10.55 -1.00 -7.92
C LEU A 249 10.50 -1.76 -6.59
N TRP A 250 9.36 -1.72 -5.90
CA TRP A 250 9.19 -2.44 -4.66
C TRP A 250 9.18 -3.96 -4.88
N ALA A 251 8.36 -4.46 -5.81
CA ALA A 251 8.22 -5.87 -6.12
C ALA A 251 9.50 -6.51 -6.67
N GLU A 252 10.15 -5.86 -7.64
CA GLU A 252 11.36 -6.37 -8.32
C GLU A 252 12.62 -6.31 -7.46
N ALA A 253 12.57 -5.69 -6.28
CA ALA A 253 13.68 -5.71 -5.33
C ALA A 253 13.88 -7.08 -4.65
N SER A 254 13.03 -8.06 -4.95
CA SER A 254 13.07 -9.43 -4.46
C SER A 254 13.21 -10.42 -5.62
N ASN A 255 13.74 -11.61 -5.34
CA ASN A 255 13.87 -12.68 -6.33
C ASN A 255 13.35 -14.03 -5.77
N PRO A 256 12.24 -14.57 -6.30
CA PRO A 256 11.38 -14.00 -7.35
C PRO A 256 10.67 -12.70 -6.91
N PRO A 257 10.22 -11.84 -7.85
CA PRO A 257 9.49 -10.62 -7.52
C PRO A 257 8.21 -10.90 -6.73
N LEU A 258 7.89 -10.06 -5.75
CA LEU A 258 6.59 -10.11 -5.06
C LEU A 258 5.44 -9.86 -6.05
N THR A 259 4.36 -10.61 -5.92
CA THR A 259 3.16 -10.45 -6.74
C THR A 259 2.03 -9.78 -5.96
N PRO A 260 0.99 -9.24 -6.64
CA PRO A 260 -0.15 -8.63 -5.95
C PRO A 260 -0.91 -9.57 -5.00
N ALA A 261 -0.75 -10.89 -5.15
CA ALA A 261 -1.36 -11.91 -4.28
C ALA A 261 -0.98 -11.73 -2.81
N ILE A 262 0.22 -11.19 -2.52
CA ILE A 262 0.69 -10.89 -1.16
C ILE A 262 -0.22 -9.91 -0.40
N PHE A 263 -1.01 -9.10 -1.12
CA PHE A 263 -1.97 -8.17 -0.53
C PHE A 263 -3.43 -8.59 -0.72
N GLY A 264 -3.68 -9.78 -1.29
CA GLY A 264 -5.01 -10.26 -1.68
C GLY A 264 -6.07 -10.16 -0.57
N PRO A 265 -5.84 -10.75 0.63
CA PRO A 265 -6.78 -10.67 1.74
C PRO A 265 -7.06 -9.23 2.20
N SER A 266 -6.01 -8.43 2.37
CA SER A 266 -6.14 -7.03 2.81
C SER A 266 -6.86 -6.17 1.77
N VAL A 267 -6.62 -6.39 0.47
CA VAL A 267 -7.36 -5.71 -0.60
C VAL A 267 -8.84 -6.10 -0.56
N ALA A 268 -9.13 -7.39 -0.43
CA ALA A 268 -10.52 -7.88 -0.35
C ALA A 268 -11.27 -7.31 0.86
N ALA A 269 -10.59 -7.15 2.00
CA ALA A 269 -11.16 -6.57 3.20
C ALA A 269 -11.53 -5.09 3.04
N HIS A 270 -10.67 -4.29 2.40
CA HIS A 270 -10.79 -2.82 2.41
C HIS A 270 -11.31 -2.18 1.11
N VAL A 271 -11.41 -2.92 0.00
CA VAL A 271 -11.77 -2.33 -1.31
C VAL A 271 -13.15 -1.67 -1.31
N LYS A 272 -14.12 -2.19 -0.55
CA LYS A 272 -15.47 -1.61 -0.49
C LYS A 272 -15.47 -0.24 0.18
N ASP A 273 -14.77 -0.11 1.31
CA ASP A 273 -14.66 1.15 2.04
C ASP A 273 -13.83 2.17 1.27
N PHE A 274 -12.75 1.72 0.63
CA PHE A 274 -11.96 2.57 -0.26
C PHE A 274 -12.78 3.10 -1.44
N LYS A 275 -13.59 2.24 -2.08
CA LYS A 275 -14.50 2.65 -3.15
C LYS A 275 -15.51 3.68 -2.65
N LYS A 276 -16.12 3.45 -1.49
CA LYS A 276 -17.06 4.40 -0.88
C LYS A 276 -16.41 5.75 -0.62
N TRP A 277 -15.15 5.77 -0.19
CA TRP A 277 -14.37 6.99 -0.02
C TRP A 277 -14.12 7.71 -1.35
N LEU A 278 -13.74 7.00 -2.42
CA LEU A 278 -13.54 7.59 -3.76
C LEU A 278 -14.80 8.22 -4.36
N GLU A 279 -15.97 7.71 -4.00
CA GLU A 279 -17.28 8.22 -4.45
C GLU A 279 -17.70 9.51 -3.69
N MET A 280 -16.98 9.90 -2.64
CA MET A 280 -17.26 11.13 -1.90
C MET A 280 -16.84 12.36 -2.71
N ALA A 281 -17.75 13.31 -2.87
CA ALA A 281 -17.45 14.55 -3.59
C ALA A 281 -16.41 15.43 -2.85
N CYS A 282 -16.41 15.40 -1.52
CA CYS A 282 -15.47 16.14 -0.68
C CYS A 282 -15.14 15.31 0.58
N PRO A 283 -13.97 14.65 0.63
CA PRO A 283 -13.49 14.01 1.84
C PRO A 283 -13.29 15.03 2.98
N ASP A 284 -13.59 14.63 4.21
CA ASP A 284 -13.39 15.42 5.43
C ASP A 284 -11.96 15.29 5.99
N ARG A 285 -11.21 14.29 5.54
CA ARG A 285 -9.79 14.07 5.83
C ARG A 285 -9.12 13.21 4.75
N PRO A 286 -7.77 13.17 4.70
CA PRO A 286 -7.05 12.20 3.87
C PRO A 286 -7.35 10.74 4.27
N PHE A 287 -7.28 9.84 3.29
CA PHE A 287 -7.35 8.40 3.52
C PHE A 287 -5.99 7.89 4.02
N THR A 288 -5.95 7.35 5.23
CA THR A 288 -4.72 6.93 5.91
C THR A 288 -4.54 5.42 5.80
N VAL A 289 -3.43 5.01 5.21
CA VAL A 289 -3.02 3.60 5.11
C VAL A 289 -1.80 3.36 5.99
N ALA A 290 -1.90 2.38 6.86
CA ALA A 290 -0.83 2.00 7.76
C ALA A 290 -0.33 0.58 7.45
N ALA A 291 0.98 0.40 7.35
CA ALA A 291 1.61 -0.91 7.10
C ALA A 291 2.95 -1.02 7.85
N ASP A 292 3.63 -2.17 7.79
CA ASP A 292 4.90 -2.35 8.53
C ASP A 292 5.99 -1.36 8.06
N SER A 293 5.95 -0.99 6.78
CA SER A 293 6.76 0.09 6.21
C SER A 293 5.93 1.00 5.29
N ARG A 294 6.39 2.24 5.11
CA ARG A 294 5.80 3.20 4.15
C ARG A 294 5.77 2.64 2.74
N ASP A 295 6.84 1.96 2.31
CA ASP A 295 6.92 1.36 0.98
C ASP A 295 5.92 0.20 0.82
N GLU A 296 5.70 -0.62 1.86
CA GLU A 296 4.65 -1.64 1.87
C GLU A 296 3.25 -1.02 1.74
N ALA A 297 2.99 0.08 2.46
CA ALA A 297 1.72 0.79 2.35
C ALA A 297 1.49 1.35 0.94
N VAL A 298 2.51 1.92 0.28
CA VAL A 298 2.42 2.35 -1.12
C VAL A 298 2.16 1.17 -2.05
N ALA A 299 2.85 0.04 -1.84
CA ALA A 299 2.67 -1.17 -2.63
C ALA A 299 1.25 -1.76 -2.47
N PHE A 300 0.71 -1.74 -1.24
CA PHE A 300 -0.68 -2.09 -0.96
C PHE A 300 -1.66 -1.16 -1.71
N VAL A 301 -1.47 0.16 -1.65
CA VAL A 301 -2.29 1.14 -2.37
C VAL A 301 -2.26 0.89 -3.88
N ALA A 302 -1.11 0.48 -4.42
CA ALA A 302 -0.99 0.08 -5.82
C ALA A 302 -1.84 -1.14 -6.17
N CYS A 303 -1.94 -2.12 -5.28
CA CYS A 303 -2.82 -3.29 -5.47
C CYS A 303 -4.30 -2.91 -5.33
N LEU A 304 -4.63 -2.07 -4.35
CA LEU A 304 -5.99 -1.60 -4.10
C LEU A 304 -6.56 -0.84 -5.31
N LEU A 305 -5.79 0.09 -5.89
CA LEU A 305 -6.18 0.85 -7.09
C LEU A 305 -6.19 0.02 -8.38
N ARG A 306 -5.58 -1.19 -8.38
CA ARG A 306 -5.66 -2.14 -9.50
C ARG A 306 -6.86 -3.08 -9.41
N HIS A 307 -7.57 -3.10 -8.28
CA HIS A 307 -8.71 -3.98 -8.11
C HIS A 307 -9.84 -3.60 -9.08
N LYS A 308 -10.51 -4.61 -9.65
CA LYS A 308 -11.55 -4.47 -10.69
C LYS A 308 -12.73 -3.56 -10.30
N ASP A 309 -13.01 -3.46 -9.00
CA ASP A 309 -14.13 -2.66 -8.48
C ASP A 309 -13.78 -1.17 -8.34
N VAL A 310 -12.50 -0.82 -8.50
CA VAL A 310 -11.99 0.55 -8.44
C VAL A 310 -11.83 1.09 -9.86
N PRO A 311 -12.37 2.28 -10.19
CA PRO A 311 -12.28 2.84 -11.53
C PRO A 311 -10.82 3.06 -11.97
N GLU A 312 -10.48 2.63 -13.20
CA GLU A 312 -9.14 2.82 -13.76
C GLU A 312 -8.68 4.29 -13.77
N ARG A 313 -9.64 5.23 -13.87
CA ARG A 313 -9.39 6.68 -13.85
C ARG A 313 -8.62 7.12 -12.60
N ASP A 314 -8.96 6.56 -11.44
CA ASP A 314 -8.37 6.99 -10.17
C ASP A 314 -6.94 6.43 -10.02
N ARG A 315 -6.70 5.20 -10.50
CA ARG A 315 -5.34 4.64 -10.67
C ARG A 315 -4.46 5.50 -11.55
N ASP A 316 -5.00 5.96 -12.69
CA ASP A 316 -4.23 6.73 -13.67
C ASP A 316 -3.96 8.18 -13.23
N ARG A 317 -4.63 8.64 -12.15
CA ARG A 317 -4.42 9.94 -11.51
C ARG A 317 -3.54 9.88 -10.27
N ALA A 318 -3.22 8.69 -9.76
CA ALA A 318 -2.44 8.51 -8.55
C ALA A 318 -0.94 8.80 -8.77
N VAL A 319 -0.37 9.64 -7.91
CA VAL A 319 1.04 10.04 -7.96
C VAL A 319 1.63 9.95 -6.56
N VAL A 320 2.76 9.28 -6.43
CA VAL A 320 3.51 9.20 -5.17
C VAL A 320 4.47 10.39 -5.11
N PHE A 321 4.37 11.18 -4.06
CA PHE A 321 5.23 12.34 -3.83
C PHE A 321 6.27 12.02 -2.76
N LYS A 322 7.54 12.11 -3.16
CA LYS A 322 8.70 11.89 -2.28
C LYS A 322 9.23 13.20 -1.69
N ALA A 323 8.86 14.35 -2.25
CA ALA A 323 9.27 15.67 -1.78
C ALA A 323 8.07 16.61 -1.60
N ALA A 324 7.98 17.24 -0.43
CA ALA A 324 6.94 18.21 -0.10
C ALA A 324 6.94 19.44 -1.02
N SER A 325 8.13 19.91 -1.42
CA SER A 325 8.30 21.04 -2.33
C SER A 325 7.62 20.79 -3.68
N THR A 326 7.75 19.58 -4.22
CA THR A 326 7.12 19.23 -5.51
C THR A 326 5.60 19.19 -5.38
N LEU A 327 5.07 18.59 -4.30
CA LEU A 327 3.63 18.57 -4.06
C LEU A 327 3.07 20.00 -3.94
N ARG A 328 3.75 20.89 -3.21
CA ARG A 328 3.36 22.30 -3.08
C ARG A 328 3.24 23.00 -4.43
N THR A 329 4.22 22.79 -5.32
CA THR A 329 4.17 23.36 -6.68
C THR A 329 2.99 22.79 -7.47
N LEU A 330 2.80 21.46 -7.47
CA LEU A 330 1.75 20.81 -8.25
C LEU A 330 0.34 21.02 -7.69
N ALA A 331 0.20 21.30 -6.40
CA ALA A 331 -1.09 21.60 -5.77
C ALA A 331 -1.76 22.85 -6.37
N GLN A 332 -0.99 23.78 -6.93
CA GLN A 332 -1.48 24.97 -7.65
C GLN A 332 -2.10 24.64 -9.02
N SER A 333 -1.88 23.43 -9.52
CA SER A 333 -2.46 22.95 -10.77
C SER A 333 -3.97 22.78 -10.65
N SER A 334 -4.69 23.07 -11.74
CA SER A 334 -6.10 22.69 -11.90
C SER A 334 -6.27 21.25 -12.43
N SER A 335 -5.19 20.60 -12.88
CA SER A 335 -5.21 19.20 -13.32
C SER A 335 -5.61 18.28 -12.15
N PRO A 336 -6.53 17.34 -12.36
CA PRO A 336 -6.86 16.35 -11.34
C PRO A 336 -5.70 15.37 -11.18
N PHE A 337 -5.29 15.14 -9.93
CA PHE A 337 -4.39 14.08 -9.51
C PHE A 337 -4.73 13.67 -8.07
N MET A 338 -4.32 12.48 -7.67
CA MET A 338 -4.48 11.95 -6.32
C MET A 338 -3.09 11.82 -5.69
N PRO A 339 -2.69 12.72 -4.78
CA PRO A 339 -1.40 12.60 -4.11
C PRO A 339 -1.40 11.45 -3.11
N ILE A 340 -0.32 10.67 -3.14
CA ILE A 340 0.06 9.70 -2.12
C ILE A 340 1.35 10.22 -1.48
N VAL A 341 1.34 10.47 -0.18
CA VAL A 341 2.49 11.03 0.55
C VAL A 341 2.95 10.10 1.66
N ASP A 342 4.27 10.02 1.86
CA ASP A 342 4.92 9.13 2.83
C ASP A 342 5.79 9.87 3.87
N SER A 343 5.77 11.21 3.86
CA SER A 343 6.49 12.06 4.82
C SER A 343 5.58 13.08 5.48
N GLU A 344 5.92 13.46 6.72
CA GLU A 344 5.17 14.49 7.46
C GLU A 344 5.23 15.85 6.75
N GLU A 345 6.38 16.20 6.16
CA GLU A 345 6.52 17.45 5.41
C GLU A 345 5.56 17.49 4.22
N ALA A 346 5.42 16.37 3.48
CA ALA A 346 4.51 16.30 2.35
C ALA A 346 3.04 16.24 2.80
N GLU A 347 2.76 15.58 3.92
CA GLU A 347 1.42 15.56 4.51
C GLU A 347 0.94 16.95 4.94
N ARG A 348 1.82 17.80 5.48
CA ARG A 348 1.46 19.18 5.85
C ARG A 348 0.93 19.99 4.65
N GLU A 349 1.42 19.71 3.44
CA GLU A 349 0.92 20.34 2.21
C GLU A 349 -0.51 19.90 1.86
N LEU A 350 -1.00 18.78 2.40
CA LEU A 350 -2.36 18.30 2.17
C LEU A 350 -3.42 19.09 2.93
N ALA A 351 -3.06 19.90 3.94
CA ALA A 351 -3.99 20.56 4.88
C ALA A 351 -5.10 21.39 4.20
N THR A 352 -4.84 21.91 3.00
CA THR A 352 -5.82 22.63 2.17
C THR A 352 -6.27 21.83 0.94
N LEU A 353 -5.49 20.81 0.53
CA LEU A 353 -5.72 20.04 -0.67
C LEU A 353 -6.76 18.93 -0.50
N TYR A 354 -6.86 18.31 0.70
CA TYR A 354 -7.76 17.17 0.92
C TYR A 354 -9.25 17.51 0.74
N ARG A 355 -9.63 18.79 0.90
CA ARG A 355 -11.00 19.26 0.65
C ARG A 355 -11.30 19.47 -0.84
N GLN A 356 -10.27 19.55 -1.67
CA GLN A 356 -10.40 19.79 -3.10
C GLN A 356 -10.23 18.50 -3.91
N ARG A 357 -9.47 17.53 -3.36
CA ARG A 357 -9.09 16.29 -4.04
C ARG A 357 -8.90 15.15 -3.04
N HIS A 358 -9.18 13.94 -3.49
CA HIS A 358 -8.80 12.70 -2.80
C HIS A 358 -7.29 12.67 -2.55
N CYS A 359 -6.88 12.51 -1.30
CA CYS A 359 -5.48 12.45 -0.89
C CYS A 359 -5.28 11.20 -0.02
N ILE A 360 -4.15 10.51 -0.22
CA ILE A 360 -3.76 9.33 0.56
C ILE A 360 -2.49 9.66 1.35
N VAL A 361 -2.49 9.30 2.63
CA VAL A 361 -1.32 9.38 3.51
C VAL A 361 -0.93 7.96 3.88
N VAL A 362 0.34 7.61 3.69
CA VAL A 362 0.88 6.33 4.16
C VAL A 362 1.73 6.51 5.41
N ARG A 363 1.58 5.61 6.38
CA ARG A 363 2.33 5.64 7.64
C ARG A 363 2.83 4.25 8.05
N PRO A 364 3.90 4.17 8.84
CA PRO A 364 4.21 2.97 9.59
C PRO A 364 3.08 2.65 10.58
N ARG A 365 2.75 1.38 10.76
CA ARG A 365 1.66 0.88 11.61
C ARG A 365 1.74 1.41 13.05
N ASN A 366 2.95 1.50 13.58
CA ASN A 366 3.20 1.86 14.98
C ASN A 366 3.29 3.37 15.23
N ALA A 367 3.26 4.18 14.16
CA ALA A 367 3.41 5.64 14.21
C ALA A 367 2.08 6.40 14.04
N VAL A 368 0.93 5.71 14.07
CA VAL A 368 -0.38 6.34 13.86
C VAL A 368 -1.03 6.69 15.20
N ASP A 369 -1.18 7.99 15.49
CA ASP A 369 -1.83 8.49 16.71
C ASP A 369 -3.36 8.27 16.74
N ARG A 370 -3.96 7.96 15.59
CA ARG A 370 -5.40 7.71 15.39
C ARG A 370 -5.59 6.41 14.63
N GLU A 371 -6.76 5.78 14.77
CA GLU A 371 -7.07 4.58 14.00
C GLU A 371 -7.02 4.91 12.49
N PRO A 372 -6.17 4.22 11.71
CA PRO A 372 -6.08 4.45 10.27
C PRO A 372 -7.33 3.91 9.55
N ASP A 373 -7.61 4.39 8.33
CA ASP A 373 -8.69 3.83 7.50
C ASP A 373 -8.39 2.39 7.10
N VAL A 374 -7.11 2.09 6.91
CA VAL A 374 -6.60 0.76 6.62
C VAL A 374 -5.37 0.51 7.46
N ALA A 375 -5.37 -0.59 8.22
CA ALA A 375 -4.16 -1.21 8.73
C ALA A 375 -3.93 -2.50 7.93
N VAL A 376 -2.87 -2.55 7.13
CA VAL A 376 -2.52 -3.74 6.35
C VAL A 376 -2.14 -4.85 7.33
N GLU A 377 -2.93 -5.91 7.40
CA GLU A 377 -2.69 -7.03 8.32
C GLU A 377 -1.64 -8.01 7.79
N LEU A 378 -1.03 -8.77 8.70
CA LEU A 378 -0.18 -9.90 8.34
C LEU A 378 -1.01 -10.99 7.68
N LEU A 379 -0.39 -11.73 6.77
CA LEU A 379 -1.08 -12.81 6.06
C LEU A 379 -1.38 -13.99 7.01
N GLY A 380 -2.59 -14.54 6.89
CA GLY A 380 -2.89 -15.87 7.39
C GLY A 380 -2.02 -16.93 6.68
N HIS A 381 -1.79 -18.07 7.32
CA HIS A 381 -0.90 -19.12 6.78
C HIS A 381 -1.29 -19.54 5.35
N ALA A 382 -2.55 -19.90 5.10
CA ALA A 382 -3.02 -20.31 3.78
C ALA A 382 -2.87 -19.21 2.70
N ALA A 383 -3.14 -17.95 3.04
CA ALA A 383 -3.00 -16.84 2.09
C ALA A 383 -1.53 -16.52 1.80
N PHE A 384 -0.65 -16.72 2.78
CA PHE A 384 0.79 -16.59 2.59
C PHE A 384 1.32 -17.67 1.65
N GLU A 385 0.91 -18.93 1.83
CA GLU A 385 1.26 -20.03 0.92
C GLU A 385 0.78 -19.78 -0.51
N GLU A 386 -0.45 -19.30 -0.69
CA GLU A 386 -1.00 -18.95 -2.01
C GLU A 386 -0.17 -17.84 -2.68
N ALA A 387 0.20 -16.80 -1.92
CA ALA A 387 1.04 -15.74 -2.43
C ALA A 387 2.45 -16.23 -2.83
N LEU A 388 3.07 -17.11 -2.02
CA LEU A 388 4.37 -17.71 -2.37
C LEU A 388 4.27 -18.62 -3.60
N ALA A 389 3.19 -19.38 -3.73
CA ALA A 389 2.93 -20.21 -4.90
C ALA A 389 2.77 -19.37 -6.18
N ASP A 390 2.06 -18.24 -6.11
CA ASP A 390 1.91 -17.29 -7.22
C ASP A 390 3.24 -16.65 -7.64
N MET A 391 4.17 -16.47 -6.69
CA MET A 391 5.55 -16.06 -6.96
C MET A 391 6.40 -17.18 -7.60
N GLY A 392 5.89 -18.41 -7.71
CA GLY A 392 6.62 -19.58 -8.21
C GLY A 392 7.61 -20.17 -7.21
N ILE A 393 7.38 -19.97 -5.91
CA ILE A 393 8.19 -20.58 -4.85
C ILE A 393 7.67 -22.00 -4.58
N GLU A 394 8.60 -22.94 -4.44
CA GLU A 394 8.30 -24.34 -4.14
C GLU A 394 7.78 -24.53 -2.70
N ARG A 395 6.89 -25.50 -2.52
CA ARG A 395 6.18 -25.76 -1.25
C ARG A 395 7.11 -26.10 -0.08
N ASP A 396 8.24 -26.74 -0.33
CA ASP A 396 9.23 -27.11 0.70
C ASP A 396 9.84 -25.89 1.40
N ARG A 397 9.74 -24.71 0.79
CA ARG A 397 10.26 -23.45 1.36
C ARG A 397 9.21 -22.65 2.13
N PHE A 398 7.94 -23.05 2.11
CA PHE A 398 6.85 -22.23 2.65
C PHE A 398 6.96 -22.04 4.16
N ASP A 399 7.06 -23.13 4.92
CA ASP A 399 7.18 -23.06 6.38
C ASP A 399 8.41 -22.27 6.82
N ARG A 400 9.53 -22.51 6.13
CA ARG A 400 10.77 -21.78 6.38
C ARG A 400 10.59 -20.28 6.14
N LEU A 401 10.05 -19.86 5.00
CA LEU A 401 9.84 -18.43 4.71
C LEU A 401 8.76 -17.80 5.60
N ALA A 402 7.72 -18.56 5.98
CA ALA A 402 6.69 -18.09 6.90
C ALA A 402 7.29 -17.82 8.29
N SER A 403 8.11 -18.74 8.80
CA SER A 403 8.86 -18.57 10.05
C SER A 403 9.84 -17.41 9.94
N GLU A 404 10.67 -17.38 8.89
CA GLU A 404 11.71 -16.37 8.77
C GLU A 404 11.17 -14.94 8.58
N SER A 405 10.04 -14.79 7.89
CA SER A 405 9.44 -13.48 7.62
C SER A 405 8.41 -13.04 8.65
N GLY A 406 7.97 -13.92 9.55
CA GLY A 406 6.78 -13.69 10.36
C GLY A 406 5.52 -13.43 9.52
N ARG A 407 5.52 -13.84 8.25
CA ARG A 407 4.50 -13.56 7.22
C ARG A 407 4.32 -12.06 6.91
N SER A 408 5.31 -11.22 7.24
CA SER A 408 5.36 -9.81 6.88
C SER A 408 5.85 -9.63 5.44
N PRO A 409 5.13 -8.92 4.55
CA PRO A 409 5.59 -8.64 3.20
C PRO A 409 6.90 -7.84 3.17
N THR A 410 7.07 -6.88 4.08
CA THR A 410 8.33 -6.11 4.22
C THR A 410 9.52 -7.03 4.51
N VAL A 411 9.38 -7.93 5.49
CA VAL A 411 10.47 -8.86 5.86
C VAL A 411 10.70 -9.90 4.77
N LEU A 412 9.65 -10.44 4.17
CA LEU A 412 9.77 -11.38 3.05
C LEU A 412 10.55 -10.77 1.88
N ARG A 413 10.21 -9.53 1.49
CA ARG A 413 10.91 -8.79 0.43
C ARG A 413 12.40 -8.64 0.74
N ARG A 414 12.75 -8.30 1.98
CA ARG A 414 14.13 -8.19 2.45
C ARG A 414 14.88 -9.51 2.33
N ARG A 415 14.28 -10.60 2.80
CA ARG A 415 14.86 -11.97 2.78
C ARG A 415 15.07 -12.50 1.36
N LEU A 416 14.17 -12.17 0.44
CA LEU A 416 14.27 -12.58 -0.96
C LEU A 416 15.14 -11.65 -1.82
N SER A 417 15.61 -10.53 -1.27
CA SER A 417 16.47 -9.59 -2.00
C SER A 417 17.89 -10.13 -2.17
N ARG A 418 18.47 -9.88 -3.35
CA ARG A 418 19.90 -10.11 -3.62
C ARG A 418 20.76 -8.86 -3.40
N VAL A 419 20.13 -7.72 -3.12
CA VAL A 419 20.80 -6.43 -2.93
C VAL A 419 20.97 -6.20 -1.42
N PRO A 420 22.21 -6.17 -0.89
CA PRO A 420 22.44 -6.04 0.55
C PRO A 420 21.78 -4.80 1.17
N ALA A 421 21.74 -3.67 0.46
CA ALA A 421 21.11 -2.44 0.94
C ALA A 421 19.58 -2.53 1.09
N VAL A 422 18.92 -3.44 0.35
CA VAL A 422 17.50 -3.76 0.54
C VAL A 422 17.32 -4.84 1.60
N GLY A 423 18.29 -5.76 1.66
CA GLY A 423 18.40 -6.84 2.64
C GLY A 423 18.62 -6.38 4.08
N THR A 424 18.90 -5.10 4.29
CA THR A 424 19.18 -4.52 5.61
C THR A 424 18.22 -3.35 5.89
N PRO A 425 17.51 -3.34 7.03
CA PRO A 425 16.66 -2.21 7.41
C PRO A 425 17.48 -0.91 7.58
N PRO A 426 16.90 0.27 7.28
CA PRO A 426 17.62 1.54 7.36
C PRO A 426 18.17 1.87 8.75
N TRP A 427 17.48 1.47 9.82
CA TRP A 427 17.86 1.75 11.20
C TRP A 427 19.12 0.99 11.66
N VAL A 428 19.58 -0.04 10.92
CA VAL A 428 20.82 -0.79 11.24
C VAL A 428 22.07 0.06 11.05
N GLY A 429 22.01 1.07 10.17
CA GLY A 429 23.12 2.00 9.96
C GLY A 429 23.41 2.89 11.17
N ASP A 430 22.44 3.03 12.07
CA ASP A 430 22.60 3.75 13.33
C ASP A 430 23.09 2.79 14.43
N ARG A 431 24.34 2.97 14.83
CA ARG A 431 25.00 2.10 15.82
C ARG A 431 24.28 2.11 17.17
N GLU A 432 23.74 3.26 17.60
CA GLU A 432 23.07 3.35 18.90
C GLU A 432 21.77 2.57 18.88
N VAL A 433 20.99 2.74 17.80
CA VAL A 433 19.74 2.01 17.58
C VAL A 433 19.99 0.51 17.47
N ALA A 434 20.95 0.09 16.66
CA ALA A 434 21.27 -1.33 16.49
C ALA A 434 21.71 -1.98 17.80
N ARG A 435 22.49 -1.29 18.64
CA ARG A 435 22.89 -1.79 19.96
C ARG A 435 21.73 -1.86 20.95
N SER A 436 20.83 -0.88 20.95
CA SER A 436 19.64 -0.88 21.81
C SER A 436 18.70 -2.07 21.54
N LEU A 437 18.72 -2.60 20.30
CA LEU A 437 17.90 -3.73 19.87
C LEU A 437 18.45 -5.09 20.29
N ILE A 438 19.76 -5.23 20.49
CA ILE A 438 20.40 -6.51 20.84
C ILE A 438 19.67 -7.24 21.99
N PRO A 439 19.45 -6.63 23.18
CA PRO A 439 18.76 -7.31 24.27
C PRO A 439 17.32 -7.72 23.90
N MET A 440 16.61 -6.88 23.16
CA MET A 440 15.23 -7.15 22.72
C MET A 440 15.17 -8.30 21.71
N VAL A 441 16.15 -8.40 20.82
CA VAL A 441 16.25 -9.48 19.83
C VAL A 441 16.59 -10.81 20.50
N LEU A 442 17.50 -10.79 21.46
CA LEU A 442 17.93 -11.98 22.19
C LEU A 442 16.79 -12.58 23.03
N VAL A 443 16.06 -11.74 23.75
CA VAL A 443 14.88 -12.12 24.54
C VAL A 443 13.68 -12.42 23.65
N GLY A 444 13.48 -11.60 22.62
CA GLY A 444 12.44 -11.77 21.63
C GLY A 444 11.07 -11.21 22.02
N ALA A 445 10.50 -11.66 23.13
CA ALA A 445 9.22 -11.16 23.66
C ALA A 445 9.21 -11.22 25.19
N TRP A 446 8.52 -10.29 25.84
CA TRP A 446 8.48 -10.22 27.30
C TRP A 446 7.22 -9.51 27.81
N HIS A 447 6.93 -9.67 29.11
CA HIS A 447 5.80 -9.05 29.78
C HIS A 447 6.25 -7.89 30.68
N THR A 448 5.80 -6.67 30.40
CA THR A 448 6.21 -5.45 31.13
C THR A 448 5.70 -5.39 32.58
N GLY A 449 4.67 -6.18 32.91
CA GLY A 449 4.19 -6.33 34.28
C GLY A 449 4.96 -7.37 35.10
N SER A 450 5.82 -8.18 34.46
CA SER A 450 6.69 -9.13 35.16
C SER A 450 7.97 -8.41 35.58
N LYS A 451 8.22 -8.34 36.88
CA LYS A 451 9.45 -7.72 37.40
C LYS A 451 10.69 -8.51 36.97
N ALA A 452 10.61 -9.84 36.96
CA ALA A 452 11.72 -10.70 36.54
C ALA A 452 12.06 -10.50 35.06
N ASP A 453 11.05 -10.41 34.18
CA ASP A 453 11.27 -10.13 32.76
C ASP A 453 11.99 -8.78 32.55
N CYS A 454 11.53 -7.74 33.25
CA CYS A 454 12.12 -6.41 33.18
C CYS A 454 13.57 -6.39 33.69
N GLU A 455 13.87 -7.15 34.75
CA GLU A 455 15.23 -7.28 35.30
C GLU A 455 16.18 -8.01 34.33
N VAL A 456 15.73 -9.08 33.68
CA VAL A 456 16.51 -9.79 32.65
C VAL A 456 16.87 -8.84 31.50
N LEU A 457 15.91 -8.07 31.01
CA LEU A 457 16.15 -7.10 29.94
C LEU A 457 17.07 -5.95 30.37
N ALA A 458 16.86 -5.40 31.55
CA ALA A 458 17.73 -4.33 32.08
C ALA A 458 19.17 -4.81 32.21
N ALA A 459 19.36 -6.04 32.69
CA ALA A 459 20.68 -6.63 32.86
C ALA A 459 21.37 -6.90 31.51
N LEU A 460 20.65 -7.45 30.52
CA LEU A 460 21.17 -7.64 29.16
C LEU A 460 21.46 -6.31 28.45
N ALA A 461 20.67 -5.28 28.70
CA ALA A 461 20.87 -3.95 28.11
C ALA A 461 22.01 -3.16 28.80
N GLY A 462 22.33 -3.49 30.05
CA GLY A 462 23.34 -2.81 30.86
C GLY A 462 22.87 -1.47 31.45
N HIS A 463 21.55 -1.25 31.53
CA HIS A 463 20.93 -0.04 32.07
C HIS A 463 19.51 -0.34 32.58
N ASP A 464 18.90 0.61 33.28
CA ASP A 464 17.56 0.43 33.84
C ASP A 464 16.50 0.13 32.77
N TYR A 465 15.45 -0.58 33.17
CA TYR A 465 14.34 -0.95 32.29
C TYR A 465 13.60 0.28 31.71
N GLU A 466 13.60 1.40 32.42
CA GLU A 466 13.00 2.65 31.90
C GLU A 466 13.69 3.11 30.61
N GLU A 467 15.00 2.93 30.48
CA GLU A 467 15.75 3.25 29.26
C GLU A 467 15.45 2.25 28.13
N VAL A 468 15.15 0.98 28.46
CA VAL A 468 14.64 -0.01 27.50
C VAL A 468 13.29 0.44 26.94
N GLU A 469 12.35 0.87 27.80
CA GLU A 469 11.04 1.38 27.35
C GLU A 469 11.17 2.67 26.52
N LYS A 470 12.09 3.58 26.85
CA LYS A 470 12.40 4.77 26.03
C LYS A 470 12.89 4.36 24.64
N SER A 471 13.76 3.34 24.57
CA SER A 471 14.27 2.80 23.31
C SER A 471 13.15 2.17 22.48
N VAL A 472 12.26 1.39 23.11
CA VAL A 472 11.06 0.83 22.44
C VAL A 472 10.17 1.96 21.90
N ALA A 473 9.95 3.02 22.67
CA ALA A 473 9.13 4.16 22.24
C ALA A 473 9.73 4.89 21.03
N ASP A 474 11.05 5.10 20.98
CA ASP A 474 11.73 5.69 19.82
C ASP A 474 11.62 4.78 18.59
N LEU A 475 11.92 3.49 18.76
CA LEU A 475 11.86 2.50 17.68
C LEU A 475 10.47 2.40 17.04
N ARG A 476 9.40 2.57 17.82
CA ARG A 476 8.01 2.54 17.33
C ARG A 476 7.69 3.63 16.31
N GLN A 477 8.34 4.79 16.42
CA GLN A 477 8.08 5.93 15.54
C GLN A 477 8.84 5.83 14.22
N ARG A 478 9.80 4.91 14.13
CA ARG A 478 10.63 4.74 12.94
C ARG A 478 9.87 3.95 11.86
N ASN A 479 10.16 4.28 10.61
CA ASN A 479 9.74 3.45 9.48
C ASN A 479 10.39 2.07 9.58
N ASP A 480 9.67 1.01 9.19
CA ASP A 480 10.17 -0.37 9.23
C ASP A 480 10.49 -0.79 10.69
N CYS A 481 9.50 -0.57 11.57
CA CYS A 481 9.67 -0.71 13.01
C CYS A 481 10.02 -2.17 13.39
N PRO A 482 11.14 -2.42 14.09
CA PRO A 482 11.56 -3.77 14.45
C PRO A 482 10.82 -4.36 15.65
N VAL A 483 10.03 -3.55 16.38
CA VAL A 483 9.37 -3.94 17.63
C VAL A 483 7.86 -3.78 17.55
N TRP A 484 7.15 -4.54 18.38
CA TRP A 484 5.71 -4.44 18.55
C TRP A 484 5.33 -4.28 20.03
N CYS A 485 4.14 -3.72 20.27
CA CYS A 485 3.59 -3.53 21.60
C CYS A 485 2.11 -3.89 21.60
N VAL A 486 1.71 -4.86 22.41
CA VAL A 486 0.30 -5.28 22.55
C VAL A 486 -0.01 -5.46 24.02
N GLY A 487 -0.86 -4.58 24.58
CA GLY A 487 -1.14 -4.54 26.00
C GLY A 487 0.14 -4.40 26.84
N GLN A 488 0.34 -5.33 27.77
CA GLN A 488 1.54 -5.44 28.62
C GLN A 488 2.65 -6.30 27.99
N TYR A 489 2.52 -6.69 26.73
CA TYR A 489 3.57 -7.41 26.02
C TYR A 489 4.33 -6.49 25.07
N ARG A 490 5.61 -6.81 24.92
CA ARG A 490 6.55 -6.21 23.97
C ARG A 490 7.30 -7.33 23.27
N GLY A 491 7.78 -7.06 22.07
CA GLY A 491 8.66 -7.99 21.39
C GLY A 491 9.15 -7.48 20.05
N VAL A 492 9.85 -8.36 19.33
CA VAL A 492 10.42 -8.10 18.01
C VAL A 492 9.54 -8.68 16.90
N VAL A 493 9.41 -7.97 15.78
CA VAL A 493 8.51 -8.34 14.66
C VAL A 493 8.96 -9.63 13.97
N SER A 494 10.23 -9.72 13.55
CA SER A 494 10.87 -10.96 13.10
C SER A 494 12.21 -11.10 13.78
N LYS A 495 12.34 -12.11 14.66
CA LYS A 495 13.57 -12.33 15.42
C LYS A 495 14.74 -12.71 14.54
N ILE A 496 14.54 -13.60 13.56
CA ILE A 496 15.64 -14.02 12.70
C ILE A 496 16.13 -12.84 11.85
N ASP A 497 15.22 -12.04 11.32
CA ASP A 497 15.59 -10.89 10.50
C ASP A 497 16.34 -9.85 11.35
N ALA A 498 15.81 -9.55 12.54
CA ALA A 498 16.45 -8.63 13.47
C ALA A 498 17.81 -9.16 13.96
N LEU A 499 17.95 -10.47 14.21
CA LEU A 499 19.21 -11.11 14.59
C LEU A 499 20.26 -10.94 13.50
N PHE A 500 19.93 -11.24 12.24
CA PHE A 500 20.85 -11.01 11.13
C PHE A 500 21.23 -9.52 11.02
N ALA A 501 20.26 -8.63 11.18
CA ALA A 501 20.44 -7.19 11.11
C ALA A 501 21.36 -6.62 12.21
N VAL A 502 21.21 -7.05 13.46
CA VAL A 502 22.04 -6.56 14.58
C VAL A 502 23.34 -7.35 14.77
N SER A 503 23.46 -8.55 14.18
CA SER A 503 24.62 -9.42 14.33
C SER A 503 25.98 -8.75 14.05
N PRO A 504 26.14 -7.79 13.11
CA PRO A 504 27.44 -7.13 12.90
C PRO A 504 27.87 -6.28 14.11
N TRP A 505 26.92 -5.84 14.94
CA TRP A 505 27.14 -4.98 16.10
C TRP A 505 27.30 -5.74 17.42
N MET A 506 26.99 -7.04 17.42
CA MET A 506 27.13 -7.91 18.58
C MET A 506 28.59 -8.31 18.81
N THR A 507 28.96 -8.45 20.07
CA THR A 507 30.26 -8.90 20.56
C THR A 507 30.15 -10.32 21.12
N ASP A 508 31.30 -10.95 21.39
CA ASP A 508 31.34 -12.24 22.09
C ASP A 508 30.60 -12.17 23.43
N ARG A 509 30.83 -11.10 24.17
CA ARG A 509 30.17 -10.83 25.44
C ARG A 509 28.64 -10.81 25.34
N ASP A 510 28.08 -10.20 24.29
CA ASP A 510 26.62 -10.16 24.10
C ASP A 510 26.04 -11.58 23.92
N VAL A 511 26.79 -12.47 23.27
CA VAL A 511 26.39 -13.88 23.06
C VAL A 511 26.56 -14.70 24.33
N THR A 512 27.68 -14.55 25.05
CA THR A 512 27.92 -15.28 26.30
C THR A 512 26.97 -14.84 27.41
N ASP A 513 26.77 -13.53 27.58
CA ASP A 513 25.86 -12.99 28.58
C ASP A 513 24.43 -13.51 28.32
N PHE A 514 23.99 -13.56 27.05
CA PHE A 514 22.70 -14.18 26.71
C PHE A 514 22.62 -15.66 27.11
N VAL A 515 23.65 -16.46 26.86
CA VAL A 515 23.65 -17.89 27.23
C VAL A 515 23.55 -18.06 28.75
N ASP A 516 24.23 -17.22 29.52
CA ASP A 516 24.17 -17.23 30.98
C ASP A 516 22.77 -16.81 31.49
N PHE A 517 22.17 -15.78 30.89
CA PHE A 517 20.78 -15.38 31.22
C PHE A 517 19.76 -16.44 30.80
N ALA A 518 19.96 -17.09 29.66
CA ALA A 518 19.12 -18.20 29.23
C ALA A 518 19.18 -19.34 30.24
N GLU A 519 20.35 -19.65 30.80
CA GLU A 519 20.49 -20.62 31.87
C GLU A 519 19.72 -20.23 33.13
N TYR A 520 19.88 -18.97 33.56
CA TYR A 520 19.20 -18.44 34.74
C TYR A 520 17.69 -18.53 34.64
N VAL A 521 17.12 -18.04 33.53
CA VAL A 521 15.67 -18.04 33.29
C VAL A 521 15.17 -19.48 33.15
N LEU A 522 15.78 -20.26 32.27
CA LEU A 522 15.26 -21.59 31.93
C LEU A 522 15.42 -22.60 33.06
N SER A 523 16.37 -22.41 33.99
CA SER A 523 16.55 -23.29 35.16
C SER A 523 15.52 -23.06 36.28
N GLU A 524 14.64 -22.08 36.16
CA GLU A 524 13.54 -21.87 37.11
C GLU A 524 12.67 -23.12 37.22
N SER A 525 12.53 -23.62 38.45
CA SER A 525 11.64 -24.74 38.76
C SER A 525 10.19 -24.30 38.67
N ASP A 526 9.31 -25.16 38.19
CA ASP A 526 7.89 -24.80 38.09
C ASP A 526 7.21 -24.89 39.47
N PRO A 527 6.75 -23.76 40.06
CA PRO A 527 6.12 -23.78 41.39
C PRO A 527 4.84 -24.61 41.43
N VAL A 528 4.21 -24.89 40.28
CA VAL A 528 3.05 -25.79 40.16
C VAL A 528 3.38 -27.19 40.68
N LEU A 529 4.64 -27.64 40.57
CA LEU A 529 5.06 -28.96 41.05
C LEU A 529 5.10 -29.07 42.57
N GLU A 530 5.08 -27.95 43.29
CA GLU A 530 4.92 -27.94 44.75
C GLU A 530 3.50 -28.33 45.19
N LEU A 531 2.52 -28.29 44.27
CA LEU A 531 1.13 -28.68 44.53
C LEU A 531 0.89 -30.17 44.21
N PRO A 532 -0.01 -30.83 44.98
CA PRO A 532 -0.54 -32.15 44.63
C PRO A 532 -1.12 -32.17 43.21
N GLU A 533 -1.01 -33.29 42.49
CA GLU A 533 -1.44 -33.40 41.08
C GLU A 533 -2.90 -32.98 40.84
N ASP A 534 -3.80 -33.24 41.78
CA ASP A 534 -5.22 -32.89 41.76
C ASP A 534 -5.51 -31.42 42.09
N GLU A 535 -4.53 -30.68 42.62
CA GLU A 535 -4.62 -29.26 42.96
C GLU A 535 -3.86 -28.35 41.98
N ARG A 536 -3.07 -28.91 41.05
CA ARG A 536 -2.24 -28.13 40.10
C ARG A 536 -3.04 -27.17 39.22
N TRP A 537 -4.29 -27.48 38.90
CA TRP A 537 -5.17 -26.59 38.13
C TRP A 537 -5.55 -25.30 38.89
N LEU A 538 -5.39 -25.27 40.22
CA LEU A 538 -5.61 -24.11 41.09
C LEU A 538 -4.33 -23.28 41.32
N ALA A 539 -3.22 -23.60 40.65
CA ALA A 539 -1.92 -23.00 40.93
C ALA A 539 -1.93 -21.46 40.92
N ASP A 540 -2.59 -20.85 39.93
CA ASP A 540 -2.73 -19.39 39.83
C ASP A 540 -3.44 -18.79 41.07
N ILE A 541 -4.45 -19.48 41.61
CA ILE A 541 -5.19 -19.04 42.80
C ILE A 541 -4.29 -19.09 44.04
N TYR A 542 -3.39 -20.08 44.10
CA TYR A 542 -2.40 -20.21 45.17
C TYR A 542 -1.13 -19.37 44.95
N GLY A 543 -1.06 -18.60 43.86
CA GLY A 543 0.12 -17.80 43.51
C GLY A 543 1.35 -18.66 43.17
N LYS A 544 1.14 -19.93 42.79
CA LYS A 544 2.19 -20.86 42.35
C LYS A 544 2.44 -20.69 40.85
N VAL A 545 2.86 -19.50 40.48
CA VAL A 545 3.18 -19.10 39.11
C VAL A 545 4.67 -18.78 39.04
N ARG A 546 5.29 -19.09 37.90
CA ARG A 546 6.67 -18.70 37.62
C ARG A 546 6.84 -17.18 37.68
N GLU A 547 8.02 -16.76 38.11
CA GLU A 547 8.44 -15.37 38.08
C GLU A 547 8.67 -14.90 36.64
N HIS A 548 9.30 -15.74 35.80
CA HIS A 548 9.53 -15.43 34.40
C HIS A 548 8.33 -15.79 33.54
N SER A 549 7.90 -14.86 32.67
CA SER A 549 6.75 -15.10 31.81
C SER A 549 7.03 -16.18 30.77
N SER A 550 5.97 -16.89 30.36
CA SER A 550 6.05 -17.85 29.25
C SER A 550 6.51 -17.20 27.94
N ALA A 551 6.18 -15.92 27.72
CA ALA A 551 6.63 -15.17 26.57
C ALA A 551 8.16 -15.02 26.53
N LEU A 552 8.78 -14.69 27.67
CA LEU A 552 10.23 -14.61 27.82
C LEU A 552 10.89 -15.97 27.61
N ARG A 553 10.37 -17.03 28.26
CA ARG A 553 10.94 -18.39 28.17
C ARG A 553 10.91 -18.93 26.75
N ASN A 554 9.75 -18.90 26.11
CA ASN A 554 9.59 -19.28 24.70
C ASN A 554 10.51 -18.43 23.83
N GLY A 555 10.63 -17.14 24.18
CA GLY A 555 11.42 -16.21 23.43
C GLY A 555 12.91 -16.54 23.39
N ILE A 556 13.45 -16.94 24.55
CA ILE A 556 14.83 -17.42 24.71
C ILE A 556 15.04 -18.74 23.98
N CYS A 557 14.12 -19.70 24.09
CA CYS A 557 14.23 -21.00 23.39
C CYS A 557 14.31 -20.83 21.87
N GLU A 558 13.47 -19.97 21.29
CA GLU A 558 13.54 -19.65 19.86
C GLU A 558 14.90 -19.06 19.46
N THR A 559 15.45 -18.14 20.27
CA THR A 559 16.78 -17.56 20.01
C THR A 559 17.89 -18.62 20.10
N LEU A 560 17.81 -19.56 21.05
CA LEU A 560 18.78 -20.67 21.15
C LEU A 560 18.80 -21.52 19.87
N VAL A 561 17.62 -21.83 19.30
CA VAL A 561 17.50 -22.52 18.01
C VAL A 561 18.14 -21.69 16.89
N MET A 562 17.82 -20.39 16.80
CA MET A 562 18.41 -19.53 15.77
C MET A 562 19.94 -19.47 15.87
N LEU A 563 20.48 -19.39 17.08
CA LEU A 563 21.92 -19.38 17.34
C LEU A 563 22.59 -20.72 17.03
N SER A 564 21.94 -21.86 17.26
CA SER A 564 22.51 -23.18 16.92
C SER A 564 22.62 -23.41 15.42
N VAL A 565 21.64 -22.91 14.66
CA VAL A 565 21.56 -23.04 13.21
C VAL A 565 22.44 -22.00 12.50
N HIS A 566 22.36 -20.72 12.90
CA HIS A 566 22.98 -19.60 12.19
C HIS A 566 24.17 -18.96 12.92
N GLY A 567 24.31 -19.17 14.23
CA GLY A 567 25.28 -18.45 15.06
C GLY A 567 26.72 -18.57 14.56
N ASN A 568 27.18 -19.77 14.18
CA ASN A 568 28.55 -19.93 13.68
C ASN A 568 28.77 -19.16 12.36
N ALA A 569 27.77 -19.13 11.47
CA ALA A 569 27.87 -18.35 10.23
C ALA A 569 27.93 -16.84 10.51
N LEU A 570 27.22 -16.35 11.54
CA LEU A 570 27.18 -14.94 11.92
C LEU A 570 28.41 -14.48 12.71
N PHE A 571 28.96 -15.36 13.55
CA PHE A 571 29.89 -14.97 14.62
C PHE A 571 31.26 -15.65 14.54
N GLN A 572 31.39 -16.88 14.03
CA GLN A 572 32.63 -17.65 14.14
C GLN A 572 33.82 -16.99 13.45
N SER A 573 33.63 -16.50 12.23
CA SER A 573 34.70 -15.84 11.47
C SER A 573 35.11 -14.48 12.06
N ARG A 574 34.18 -13.77 12.70
CA ARG A 574 34.35 -12.40 13.21
C ARG A 574 34.80 -12.37 14.67
N LEU A 575 34.25 -13.26 15.50
CA LEU A 575 34.44 -13.30 16.94
C LEU A 575 35.30 -14.50 17.39
N GLY A 576 35.50 -15.51 16.54
CA GLY A 576 36.30 -16.71 16.89
C GLY A 576 35.58 -17.69 17.80
N VAL A 577 34.26 -17.57 17.95
CA VAL A 577 33.43 -18.34 18.90
C VAL A 577 32.67 -19.45 18.19
N ASP A 578 32.48 -20.58 18.89
CA ASP A 578 31.59 -21.65 18.45
C ASP A 578 30.27 -21.56 19.21
N VAL A 579 29.33 -20.82 18.63
CA VAL A 579 28.01 -20.56 19.23
C VAL A 579 27.21 -21.85 19.34
N ARG A 580 27.34 -22.76 18.36
CA ARG A 580 26.67 -24.07 18.44
C ARG A 580 27.15 -24.85 19.67
N ALA A 581 28.46 -24.82 19.96
CA ALA A 581 29.00 -25.47 21.15
C ALA A 581 28.49 -24.83 22.45
N TYR A 582 28.32 -23.51 22.50
CA TYR A 582 27.72 -22.82 23.66
C TYR A 582 26.27 -23.27 23.91
N VAL A 583 25.44 -23.32 22.87
CA VAL A 583 24.05 -23.77 22.97
C VAL A 583 23.97 -25.24 23.41
N ALA A 584 24.78 -26.12 22.82
CA ALA A 584 24.81 -27.53 23.22
C ALA A 584 25.25 -27.71 24.69
N ALA A 585 26.26 -26.96 25.12
CA ALA A 585 26.71 -26.97 26.51
C ALA A 585 25.64 -26.44 27.49
N LEU A 586 24.85 -25.45 27.08
CA LEU A 586 23.71 -24.95 27.87
C LEU A 586 22.63 -26.01 28.01
N VAL A 587 22.16 -26.59 26.89
CA VAL A 587 21.14 -27.66 26.92
C VAL A 587 21.57 -28.81 27.82
N LYS A 588 22.85 -29.19 27.75
CA LYS A 588 23.44 -30.18 28.66
C LYS A 588 23.27 -29.82 30.13
N ARG A 589 23.54 -28.56 30.52
CA ARG A 589 23.40 -28.08 31.91
C ARG A 589 21.94 -28.00 32.33
N LEU A 590 21.06 -27.51 31.45
CA LEU A 590 19.61 -27.45 31.70
C LEU A 590 19.03 -28.85 31.95
N LEU A 591 19.54 -29.89 31.29
CA LEU A 591 19.10 -31.27 31.49
C LEU A 591 19.89 -32.02 32.59
N THR A 592 20.83 -31.37 33.29
CA THR A 592 21.63 -31.99 34.36
C THR A 592 21.30 -31.39 35.74
N PRO A 593 21.00 -32.18 36.78
CA PRO A 593 20.81 -33.64 36.73
C PRO A 593 19.53 -34.01 35.97
N PHE A 594 19.55 -35.17 35.31
CA PHE A 594 18.42 -35.67 34.54
C PHE A 594 17.40 -36.32 35.49
N THR A 595 16.46 -35.52 36.02
CA THR A 595 15.46 -35.95 37.02
C THR A 595 14.04 -35.64 36.59
N SER A 596 13.07 -36.37 37.15
CA SER A 596 11.64 -36.26 36.83
C SER A 596 11.10 -34.85 37.06
N ASP A 597 11.37 -34.28 38.24
CA ASP A 597 10.95 -32.92 38.61
C ASP A 597 11.55 -31.86 37.68
N LYS A 598 12.81 -32.05 37.26
CA LYS A 598 13.46 -31.13 36.33
C LYS A 598 12.82 -31.21 34.95
N LEU A 599 12.58 -32.41 34.43
CA LEU A 599 11.93 -32.56 33.12
C LEU A 599 10.49 -32.01 33.12
N ARG A 600 9.72 -32.22 34.20
CA ARG A 600 8.39 -31.61 34.37
C ARG A 600 8.47 -30.09 34.45
N SER A 601 9.47 -29.55 35.16
CA SER A 601 9.69 -28.09 35.23
C SER A 601 10.08 -27.46 33.89
N HIS A 602 10.56 -28.25 32.93
CA HIS A 602 10.98 -27.77 31.62
C HIS A 602 10.04 -28.25 30.50
N GLU A 603 8.85 -28.78 30.82
CA GLU A 603 7.95 -29.44 29.86
C GLU A 603 7.65 -28.56 28.63
N GLY A 604 7.37 -27.27 28.85
CA GLY A 604 7.13 -26.31 27.76
C GLY A 604 8.37 -25.94 26.93
N ASP A 605 9.57 -26.13 27.46
CA ASP A 605 10.84 -25.72 26.85
C ASP A 605 11.58 -26.88 26.15
N ILE A 606 11.27 -28.13 26.52
CA ILE A 606 11.89 -29.35 25.98
C ILE A 606 11.90 -29.39 24.44
N PRO A 607 10.81 -29.06 23.72
CA PRO A 607 10.84 -29.03 22.26
C PRO A 607 11.92 -28.09 21.71
N GLY A 608 12.10 -26.92 22.33
CA GLY A 608 13.14 -25.97 21.96
C GLY A 608 14.54 -26.51 22.21
N TYR A 609 14.76 -27.29 23.27
CA TYR A 609 16.06 -27.92 23.55
C TYR A 609 16.40 -28.98 22.52
N ALA A 610 15.41 -29.80 22.15
CA ALA A 610 15.56 -30.83 21.13
C ALA A 610 15.88 -30.23 19.76
N GLU A 611 15.29 -29.08 19.41
CA GLU A 611 15.58 -28.37 18.17
C GLU A 611 16.93 -27.64 18.22
N ALA A 612 17.28 -27.04 19.36
CA ALA A 612 18.49 -26.26 19.52
C ALA A 612 19.77 -27.12 19.58
N ALA A 613 19.71 -28.29 20.24
CA ALA A 613 20.84 -29.21 20.39
C ALA A 613 20.40 -30.68 20.29
N PRO A 614 20.01 -31.14 19.08
CA PRO A 614 19.41 -32.46 18.88
C PRO A 614 20.34 -33.61 19.29
N GLU A 615 21.64 -33.54 18.99
CA GLU A 615 22.57 -34.61 19.35
C GLU A 615 22.75 -34.74 20.86
N GLU A 616 22.86 -33.62 21.58
CA GLU A 616 22.99 -33.63 23.05
C GLU A 616 21.69 -34.13 23.69
N PHE A 617 20.54 -33.63 23.23
CA PHE A 617 19.23 -34.04 23.72
C PHE A 617 19.02 -35.56 23.56
N LEU A 618 19.25 -36.10 22.36
CA LEU A 618 19.13 -37.52 22.08
C LEU A 618 20.14 -38.35 22.88
N SER A 619 21.39 -37.89 23.02
CA SER A 619 22.39 -38.58 23.84
C SER A 619 21.93 -38.73 25.29
N ARG A 620 21.28 -37.71 25.86
CA ARG A 620 20.75 -37.79 27.24
C ARG A 620 19.59 -38.74 27.37
N LEU A 621 18.68 -38.76 26.40
CA LEU A 621 17.58 -39.73 26.39
C LEU A 621 18.11 -41.17 26.28
N GLU A 622 19.10 -41.41 25.41
CA GLU A 622 19.73 -42.72 25.28
C GLU A 622 20.48 -43.15 26.55
N GLU A 623 21.16 -42.23 27.23
CA GLU A 623 21.82 -42.48 28.51
C GLU A 623 20.81 -42.88 29.59
N ASP A 624 19.67 -42.20 29.69
CA ASP A 624 18.59 -42.51 30.64
C ASP A 624 17.95 -43.88 30.35
N LEU A 625 17.64 -44.16 29.08
CA LEU A 625 17.01 -45.42 28.66
C LEU A 625 17.91 -46.65 28.88
N ARG A 626 19.23 -46.48 29.02
CA ARG A 626 20.16 -47.56 29.38
C ARG A 626 20.18 -47.85 30.88
N GLN A 627 19.60 -46.99 31.73
CA GLN A 627 19.55 -47.21 33.16
C GLN A 627 18.48 -48.27 33.53
N PRO A 628 18.66 -49.02 34.63
CA PRO A 628 17.68 -50.01 35.07
C PRO A 628 16.29 -49.43 35.37
N GLN A 629 16.23 -48.16 35.77
CA GLN A 629 15.00 -47.40 36.03
C GLN A 629 15.10 -46.03 35.33
N PRO A 630 14.75 -45.95 34.03
CA PRO A 630 14.78 -44.69 33.28
C PRO A 630 13.82 -43.67 33.88
N VAL A 631 14.29 -42.44 34.04
CA VAL A 631 13.48 -41.30 34.53
C VAL A 631 12.33 -41.01 33.57
N LEU A 632 12.54 -41.19 32.27
CA LEU A 632 11.50 -41.00 31.24
C LEU A 632 10.23 -41.82 31.48
N HIS A 633 10.35 -43.01 32.07
CA HIS A 633 9.18 -43.84 32.37
C HIS A 633 8.24 -43.18 33.38
N GLU A 634 8.70 -42.24 34.21
CA GLU A 634 7.86 -41.50 35.13
C GLU A 634 7.03 -40.39 34.48
N LEU A 635 7.49 -39.89 33.32
CA LEU A 635 6.79 -38.88 32.51
C LEU A 635 5.74 -39.51 31.59
N LEU A 636 5.95 -40.76 31.19
CA LEU A 636 5.05 -41.51 30.29
C LEU A 636 3.93 -42.24 31.03
N LYS A 637 3.75 -41.99 32.33
CA LYS A 637 2.65 -42.59 33.11
C LYS A 637 1.32 -42.01 32.64
N PRO A 638 0.27 -42.83 32.47
CA PRO A 638 -1.07 -42.30 32.20
C PRO A 638 -1.48 -41.36 33.32
N VAL A 639 -1.90 -40.14 32.97
CA VAL A 639 -2.58 -39.26 33.90
C VAL A 639 -3.81 -40.02 34.41
N GLY A 640 -3.96 -40.18 35.72
CA GLY A 640 -5.13 -40.85 36.30
C GLY A 640 -6.42 -40.14 35.87
N PRO A 641 -7.60 -40.77 36.03
CA PRO A 641 -8.88 -40.13 35.73
C PRO A 641 -9.15 -39.05 36.79
N GLY A 642 -8.45 -37.93 36.69
CA GLY A 642 -8.85 -36.67 37.30
C GLY A 642 -10.14 -36.21 36.65
N LEU A 643 -10.89 -35.38 37.36
CA LEU A 643 -12.15 -34.79 36.90
C LEU A 643 -11.92 -33.81 35.74
N PHE A 644 -11.40 -34.24 34.58
CA PHE A 644 -11.61 -33.67 33.23
C PHE A 644 -11.19 -34.68 32.17
#